data_AF-A0AB36RMT8-F1
#
_entry.id   AF-A0AB36RMT8-F1
#
_cell.length_a   1.000
_cell.length_b   1.000
_cell.length_c   1.000
_cell.angle_alpha   90.00
_cell.angle_beta   90.00
_cell.angle_gamma   90.00
#
_symmetry.space_group_name_H-M   'P 1'
#
loop_
_entity.id
_entity.type
_entity.pdbx_description
1 polymer ?
#
loop_
_entity_poly.entity_id
_entity_poly.type
_entity_poly.pdbx_seq_one_letter_code
_entity_poly.pdbx_strand_id
1 'polypeptide(L)'
;MTRSTHDTPTQKQHDQHASFRRAEDLTPDEANDVQINLAYDLQGAKFDLPADFEATKDELPEWRLAHFAVIVPLPVGAFDGADFTRWAPGRFRGIKSIQVPAFDEARNTYRNPETMERERKLDQPAWRYSPRVFHRGANVHFRRPLNESMGADALDAKGGASEFAPSRNRHGMSVSARRFLFQPDITPENGKEPPADPRQAPVDSSFSLIDATNPLASVTLTCAELLDYQGPELKYADTANQLDTPDTPDTLDTDAREFRNQFLVLHVVAEHCSGDALEAVSKSLHRPRSKVKVGRPGEEPRTRNLLEVCFDKVNEVLGGAQLQVSRGGTAYVKGDRRRPLATRPYTTITAIPACDEPALPRRMRSSLREGLGTWTRHDAWAWFLATRADDYSPELTAMDQVSLDASRVQLFQDWTVHSDENGLAVVRRSPIENRNNNFWMLTGTRLVDLAILVRRADNYLSVMAKQMRRMSFGSEELEAVRRKPEWDDEDVELASKILRSSLRDFEDIQTEFVIFRDYLWYESVSGRPVDTAVLHHMLKETGTRDDFHEVASELELRKDIYKTQGDAIRVALDNVKRRRAEQAQDRREQFNINLAIVGTALAIPGLIDLWPRDDSSYGAFVISMILVLIITAFLLSPKLRGVFRPNQNSNQNSKYNSNTNHKAADHGDKHQS
;
A
#
# COMPACT_ATOMS: atom_id res chain seq x y z
N MET A 1 57.62 -10.99 40.25
CA MET A 1 57.56 -9.56 39.87
C MET A 1 57.41 -9.47 38.36
N THR A 2 56.66 -8.47 37.90
CA THR A 2 56.45 -7.99 36.51
C THR A 2 55.57 -8.78 35.53
N ARG A 3 54.86 -7.98 34.73
CA ARG A 3 53.61 -8.16 33.97
C ARG A 3 53.90 -7.87 32.47
N SER A 4 52.96 -8.25 31.60
CA SER A 4 52.76 -7.84 30.18
C SER A 4 53.59 -8.63 29.14
N THR A 5 53.10 -9.06 27.97
CA THR A 5 52.12 -8.51 27.00
C THR A 5 51.40 -9.58 26.16
N HIS A 6 50.29 -9.14 25.55
CA HIS A 6 49.34 -9.75 24.61
C HIS A 6 49.84 -10.58 23.41
N ASP A 7 49.01 -11.60 23.10
CA ASP A 7 48.44 -12.04 21.81
C ASP A 7 49.16 -11.77 20.49
N THR A 8 49.45 -12.86 19.76
CA THR A 8 48.92 -13.06 18.40
C THR A 8 48.90 -14.56 18.05
N PRO A 9 47.75 -15.23 17.87
CA PRO A 9 47.68 -16.49 17.15
C PRO A 9 47.29 -16.22 15.70
N THR A 10 48.29 -16.35 14.83
CA THR A 10 48.22 -16.80 13.43
C THR A 10 46.83 -16.98 12.82
N GLN A 11 46.58 -16.08 11.89
CA GLN A 11 45.68 -16.17 10.74
C GLN A 11 45.86 -17.52 10.02
N LYS A 12 45.13 -18.54 10.48
CA LYS A 12 44.94 -19.80 9.76
C LYS A 12 43.85 -19.60 8.72
N GLN A 13 44.30 -19.46 7.47
CA GLN A 13 43.69 -19.97 6.24
C GLN A 13 42.20 -20.34 6.33
N HIS A 14 41.34 -19.35 6.07
CA HIS A 14 40.15 -19.60 5.26
C HIS A 14 40.52 -19.35 3.79
N ASP A 15 41.39 -20.20 3.25
CA ASP A 15 41.44 -20.44 1.81
C ASP A 15 40.21 -21.29 1.48
N GLN A 16 39.06 -20.63 1.34
CA GLN A 16 38.00 -21.18 0.52
C GLN A 16 38.55 -21.20 -0.91
N HIS A 17 38.81 -22.40 -1.42
CA HIS A 17 38.92 -22.67 -2.85
C HIS A 17 37.62 -22.23 -3.54
N ALA A 18 37.45 -20.93 -3.76
CA ALA A 18 36.58 -20.41 -4.80
C ALA A 18 37.29 -20.73 -6.11
N SER A 19 36.84 -21.76 -6.82
CA SER A 19 37.23 -21.91 -8.21
C SER A 19 36.85 -20.60 -8.92
N PHE A 20 37.81 -19.97 -9.57
CA PHE A 20 37.55 -18.82 -10.43
C PHE A 20 36.80 -19.33 -11.68
N ARG A 21 35.51 -19.63 -11.54
CA ARG A 21 34.62 -19.86 -12.68
C ARG A 21 34.66 -18.62 -13.56
N ARG A 22 34.73 -18.80 -14.88
CA ARG A 22 34.60 -17.71 -15.85
C ARG A 22 33.13 -17.45 -16.12
N ALA A 23 32.80 -16.26 -16.62
CA ALA A 23 31.43 -15.92 -16.96
C ALA A 23 30.85 -16.84 -18.04
N GLU A 24 31.72 -17.33 -18.92
CA GLU A 24 31.45 -18.33 -19.96
C GLU A 24 31.07 -19.72 -19.40
N ASP A 25 31.41 -20.00 -18.13
CA ASP A 25 31.12 -21.29 -17.48
C ASP A 25 29.75 -21.30 -16.76
N LEU A 26 29.03 -20.18 -16.75
CA LEU A 26 27.72 -20.07 -16.12
C LEU A 26 26.64 -20.71 -17.01
N THR A 27 25.70 -21.41 -16.38
CA THR A 27 24.43 -21.77 -17.04
C THR A 27 23.53 -20.53 -17.19
N PRO A 28 22.54 -20.53 -18.10
CA PRO A 28 21.58 -19.43 -18.22
C PRO A 28 20.88 -19.05 -16.91
N ASP A 29 20.50 -20.04 -16.11
CA ASP A 29 19.83 -19.80 -14.83
C ASP A 29 20.80 -19.24 -13.77
N GLU A 30 22.07 -19.67 -13.77
CA GLU A 30 23.11 -19.07 -12.93
C GLU A 30 23.43 -17.62 -13.35
N ALA A 31 23.48 -17.32 -14.65
CA ALA A 31 23.68 -15.94 -15.13
C ALA A 31 22.49 -15.03 -14.80
N ASN A 32 21.29 -15.60 -14.72
CA ASN A 32 20.10 -14.87 -14.32
C ASN A 32 19.99 -14.66 -12.80
N ASP A 33 20.61 -15.50 -11.97
CA ASP A 33 20.61 -15.36 -10.50
C ASP A 33 21.48 -14.18 -10.04
N VAL A 34 20.85 -13.18 -9.41
CA VAL A 34 21.52 -11.96 -8.91
C VAL A 34 22.42 -12.24 -7.70
N GLN A 35 22.38 -13.40 -7.05
CA GLN A 35 23.28 -13.71 -5.92
C GLN A 35 24.71 -14.09 -6.36
N ILE A 36 24.89 -14.49 -7.63
CA ILE A 36 26.20 -14.95 -8.11
C ILE A 36 27.07 -13.73 -8.42
N ASN A 37 28.13 -13.53 -7.62
CA ASN A 37 29.03 -12.38 -7.74
C ASN A 37 29.58 -12.17 -9.17
N LEU A 38 29.72 -13.24 -9.93
CA LEU A 38 30.22 -13.24 -11.31
C LEU A 38 29.16 -12.79 -12.34
N ALA A 39 27.87 -12.97 -12.05
CA ALA A 39 26.75 -12.59 -12.92
C ALA A 39 26.51 -11.07 -12.90
N TYR A 40 26.88 -10.36 -11.82
CA TYR A 40 26.75 -8.89 -11.74
C TYR A 40 27.51 -8.15 -12.84
N ASP A 41 28.60 -8.72 -13.37
CA ASP A 41 29.36 -8.13 -14.46
C ASP A 41 28.58 -8.11 -15.77
N LEU A 42 27.60 -8.98 -15.96
CA LEU A 42 26.81 -9.12 -17.19
C LEU A 42 25.42 -8.50 -17.08
N GLN A 43 24.93 -8.24 -15.87
CA GLN A 43 23.56 -7.79 -15.64
C GLN A 43 23.34 -6.31 -16.01
N GLY A 44 22.22 -6.09 -16.68
CA GLY A 44 21.67 -4.82 -17.12
C GLY A 44 21.82 -4.59 -18.63
N ALA A 45 20.85 -3.87 -19.18
CA ALA A 45 20.81 -3.49 -20.59
C ALA A 45 21.85 -2.43 -20.92
N LYS A 46 22.30 -2.44 -22.18
CA LYS A 46 23.20 -1.45 -22.76
C LYS A 46 22.50 -0.69 -23.88
N PHE A 47 22.71 0.62 -23.91
CA PHE A 47 22.20 1.50 -24.95
C PHE A 47 23.39 2.13 -25.66
N ASP A 48 23.83 1.46 -26.71
CA ASP A 48 24.97 1.86 -27.53
C ASP A 48 24.51 2.83 -28.63
N LEU A 49 25.43 3.64 -29.13
CA LEU A 49 25.20 4.50 -30.28
C LEU A 49 25.31 3.69 -31.58
N PRO A 50 24.57 4.06 -32.63
CA PRO A 50 24.83 3.56 -33.97
C PRO A 50 26.31 3.74 -34.35
N ALA A 51 26.89 2.77 -35.07
CA ALA A 51 28.31 2.81 -35.45
C ALA A 51 28.62 4.00 -36.38
N ASP A 52 27.63 4.41 -37.17
CA ASP A 52 27.62 5.53 -38.09
C ASP A 52 27.02 6.81 -37.50
N PHE A 53 26.83 6.88 -36.17
CA PHE A 53 26.33 8.09 -35.51
C PHE A 53 27.24 9.28 -35.80
N GLU A 54 26.69 10.32 -36.40
CA GLU A 54 27.33 11.60 -36.65
C GLU A 54 26.29 12.73 -36.60
N ALA A 55 26.57 13.77 -35.82
CA ALA A 55 25.71 14.95 -35.70
C ALA A 55 26.55 16.22 -35.49
N THR A 56 26.16 17.33 -36.12
CA THR A 56 26.71 18.63 -35.72
C THR A 56 26.18 19.06 -34.34
N LYS A 57 26.74 20.14 -33.77
CA LYS A 57 26.26 20.68 -32.48
C LYS A 57 24.78 21.07 -32.51
N ASP A 58 24.31 21.58 -33.66
CA ASP A 58 22.92 22.04 -33.82
C ASP A 58 21.95 20.89 -34.13
N GLU A 59 22.47 19.75 -34.59
CA GLU A 59 21.70 18.53 -34.89
C GLU A 59 21.74 17.50 -33.74
N LEU A 60 22.50 17.79 -32.68
CA LEU A 60 22.55 16.93 -31.50
C LEU A 60 21.15 16.86 -30.87
N PRO A 61 20.63 15.65 -30.53
CA PRO A 61 19.34 15.55 -29.86
C PRO A 61 19.36 16.30 -28.53
N GLU A 62 18.20 16.80 -28.09
CA GLU A 62 18.07 17.37 -26.74
C GLU A 62 18.18 16.28 -25.67
N TRP A 63 17.63 15.10 -25.94
CA TRP A 63 17.58 13.96 -25.03
C TRP A 63 18.35 12.78 -25.58
N ARG A 64 19.37 12.32 -24.84
CA ARG A 64 20.08 11.09 -25.18
C ARG A 64 19.17 9.88 -25.00
N LEU A 65 18.51 9.81 -23.85
CA LEU A 65 17.72 8.65 -23.45
C LEU A 65 16.67 9.06 -22.42
N ALA A 66 15.46 8.52 -22.57
CA ALA A 66 14.44 8.49 -21.54
C ALA A 66 13.91 7.07 -21.36
N HIS A 67 14.02 6.52 -20.17
CA HIS A 67 13.48 5.22 -19.79
C HIS A 67 12.19 5.40 -18.99
N PHE A 68 11.13 4.74 -19.43
CA PHE A 68 9.82 4.70 -18.80
C PHE A 68 9.57 3.28 -18.31
N ALA A 69 9.39 3.09 -17.01
CA ALA A 69 8.78 1.87 -16.46
C ALA A 69 7.33 2.18 -16.11
N VAL A 70 6.42 1.78 -17.02
CA VAL A 70 4.97 1.99 -16.90
C VAL A 70 4.38 0.83 -16.12
N ILE A 71 3.97 1.08 -14.88
CA ILE A 71 3.38 0.11 -13.96
C ILE A 71 1.87 0.13 -14.15
N VAL A 72 1.32 -0.92 -14.73
CA VAL A 72 -0.11 -1.04 -15.02
C VAL A 72 -0.74 -2.07 -14.08
N PRO A 73 -1.63 -1.66 -13.16
CA PRO A 73 -2.44 -2.58 -12.38
C PRO A 73 -3.40 -3.38 -13.28
N LEU A 74 -3.60 -4.66 -12.97
CA LEU A 74 -4.38 -5.57 -13.78
C LEU A 74 -5.45 -6.29 -12.97
N PRO A 75 -6.60 -6.61 -13.58
CA PRO A 75 -7.61 -7.42 -12.92
C PRO A 75 -7.04 -8.79 -12.53
N VAL A 76 -7.55 -9.36 -11.44
CA VAL A 76 -7.14 -10.69 -10.98
C VAL A 76 -7.48 -11.74 -12.04
N GLY A 77 -6.49 -12.58 -12.37
CA GLY A 77 -6.58 -13.61 -13.40
C GLY A 77 -6.20 -13.13 -14.80
N ALA A 78 -5.60 -11.93 -14.92
CA ALA A 78 -5.25 -11.32 -16.20
C ALA A 78 -4.32 -12.17 -17.09
N PHE A 79 -3.61 -13.13 -16.49
CA PHE A 79 -2.66 -14.01 -17.18
C PHE A 79 -2.98 -15.50 -17.02
N ASP A 80 -4.19 -15.83 -16.59
CA ASP A 80 -4.60 -17.22 -16.49
C ASP A 80 -4.60 -17.84 -17.90
N GLY A 81 -3.78 -18.87 -18.11
CA GLY A 81 -3.59 -19.51 -19.42
C GLY A 81 -2.56 -18.83 -20.35
N ALA A 82 -1.75 -17.89 -19.86
CA ALA A 82 -0.63 -17.34 -20.63
C ALA A 82 0.51 -18.35 -20.81
N ASP A 83 1.20 -18.28 -21.95
CA ASP A 83 2.39 -19.08 -22.23
C ASP A 83 3.66 -18.39 -21.68
N PHE A 84 4.27 -19.01 -20.68
CA PHE A 84 5.48 -18.51 -20.03
C PHE A 84 6.78 -19.18 -20.49
N THR A 85 6.74 -20.05 -21.50
CA THR A 85 7.92 -20.80 -21.95
C THR A 85 9.10 -19.91 -22.37
N ARG A 86 8.81 -18.74 -22.95
CA ARG A 86 9.81 -17.75 -23.38
C ARG A 86 10.11 -16.66 -22.34
N TRP A 87 9.49 -16.73 -21.16
CA TRP A 87 9.66 -15.73 -20.11
C TRP A 87 10.78 -16.16 -19.16
N ALA A 88 11.67 -15.21 -18.85
CA ALA A 88 12.73 -15.40 -17.86
C ALA A 88 12.20 -15.13 -16.43
N PRO A 89 12.73 -15.82 -15.41
CA PRO A 89 12.36 -15.56 -14.03
C PRO A 89 12.95 -14.23 -13.52
N GLY A 90 12.22 -13.56 -12.63
CA GLY A 90 12.61 -12.30 -11.97
C GLY A 90 12.33 -11.03 -12.77
N ARG A 91 12.80 -9.90 -12.24
CA ARG A 91 12.60 -8.55 -12.79
C ARG A 91 13.69 -8.11 -13.75
N PHE A 92 13.40 -7.10 -14.56
CA PHE A 92 14.35 -6.41 -15.42
C PHE A 92 15.60 -6.01 -14.64
N ARG A 93 16.77 -6.24 -15.24
CA ARG A 93 18.05 -5.96 -14.60
C ARG A 93 18.48 -4.49 -14.65
N GLY A 94 17.65 -3.62 -15.23
CA GLY A 94 17.88 -2.18 -15.28
C GLY A 94 18.90 -1.78 -16.35
N ILE A 95 19.27 -0.49 -16.35
CA ILE A 95 20.20 0.07 -17.34
C ILE A 95 21.61 0.09 -16.75
N LYS A 96 22.52 -0.66 -17.37
CA LYS A 96 23.91 -0.77 -16.94
C LYS A 96 24.78 0.35 -17.51
N SER A 97 24.67 0.59 -18.82
CA SER A 97 25.47 1.58 -19.52
C SER A 97 24.68 2.25 -20.65
N ILE A 98 25.00 3.52 -20.86
CA ILE A 98 24.48 4.34 -21.94
C ILE A 98 25.69 5.00 -22.58
N GLN A 99 25.88 4.76 -23.88
CA GLN A 99 26.97 5.36 -24.64
C GLN A 99 26.62 6.80 -25.05
N VAL A 100 27.60 7.69 -24.97
CA VAL A 100 27.44 9.13 -25.20
C VAL A 100 28.29 9.54 -26.39
N PRO A 101 27.80 10.43 -27.27
CA PRO A 101 28.60 10.84 -28.41
C PRO A 101 29.78 11.70 -27.96
N ALA A 102 30.93 11.52 -28.60
CA ALA A 102 32.16 12.27 -28.33
C ALA A 102 32.40 13.29 -29.45
N PHE A 103 32.93 14.45 -29.10
CA PHE A 103 33.20 15.51 -30.08
C PHE A 103 34.52 15.23 -30.84
N ASP A 104 34.45 15.15 -32.17
CA ASP A 104 35.59 15.02 -33.08
C ASP A 104 35.99 16.41 -33.58
N GLU A 105 37.02 17.00 -32.98
CA GLU A 105 37.54 18.32 -33.34
C GLU A 105 37.94 18.43 -34.82
N ALA A 106 38.40 17.34 -35.44
CA ALA A 106 38.86 17.38 -36.82
C ALA A 106 37.71 17.41 -37.83
N ARG A 107 36.53 16.89 -37.46
CA ARG A 107 35.32 16.91 -38.30
C ARG A 107 34.30 17.94 -37.84
N ASN A 108 34.50 18.54 -36.67
CA ASN A 108 33.56 19.45 -36.03
C ASN A 108 32.17 18.82 -35.83
N THR A 109 32.14 17.51 -35.53
CA THR A 109 30.92 16.71 -35.35
C THR A 109 31.02 15.83 -34.10
N TYR A 110 29.88 15.53 -33.51
CA TYR A 110 29.72 14.51 -32.47
C TYR A 110 29.58 13.14 -33.13
N ARG A 111 30.41 12.17 -32.71
CA ARG A 111 30.47 10.84 -33.30
C ARG A 111 30.44 9.74 -32.25
N ASN A 112 30.21 8.50 -32.70
CA ASN A 112 30.40 7.32 -31.85
C ASN A 112 31.86 7.22 -31.36
N PRO A 113 32.12 7.18 -30.04
CA PRO A 113 33.48 7.15 -29.52
C PRO A 113 34.26 5.88 -29.90
N GLU A 114 33.60 4.73 -30.07
CA GLU A 114 34.28 3.49 -30.49
C GLU A 114 34.80 3.57 -31.92
N THR A 115 34.03 4.22 -32.82
CA THR A 115 34.46 4.46 -34.19
C THR A 115 35.67 5.38 -34.22
N MET A 116 35.69 6.43 -33.37
CA MET A 116 36.83 7.34 -33.24
C MET A 116 38.09 6.65 -32.69
N GLU A 117 37.96 5.75 -31.71
CA GLU A 117 39.08 4.98 -31.15
C GLU A 117 39.72 4.04 -32.18
N ARG A 118 38.93 3.42 -33.07
CA ARG A 118 39.45 2.59 -34.16
C ARG A 118 40.21 3.41 -35.21
N GLU A 119 39.77 4.65 -35.44
CA GLU A 119 40.35 5.55 -36.45
C GLU A 119 41.59 6.33 -35.94
N ARG A 120 41.66 6.66 -34.63
CA ARG A 120 42.76 7.43 -34.02
C ARG A 120 43.09 6.88 -32.63
N LYS A 121 44.39 6.74 -32.32
CA LYS A 121 44.88 6.48 -30.95
C LYS A 121 44.61 7.71 -30.07
N LEU A 122 43.38 7.87 -29.60
CA LEU A 122 43.02 8.89 -28.62
C LEU A 122 43.84 8.66 -27.35
N ASP A 123 44.61 9.68 -26.93
CA ASP A 123 45.34 9.67 -25.66
C ASP A 123 44.33 9.79 -24.51
N GLN A 124 43.93 8.62 -24.03
CA GLN A 124 43.05 8.34 -22.89
C GLN A 124 41.54 8.61 -23.08
N PRO A 125 40.70 7.57 -22.94
CA PRO A 125 39.28 7.65 -23.18
C PRO A 125 38.56 8.18 -21.92
N ALA A 126 38.44 9.49 -21.80
CA ALA A 126 37.49 10.08 -20.86
C ALA A 126 36.07 9.51 -21.05
N TRP A 127 35.77 9.03 -22.27
CA TRP A 127 34.51 8.44 -22.72
C TRP A 127 34.31 6.96 -22.37
N ARG A 128 35.35 6.21 -21.94
CA ARG A 128 35.23 4.74 -21.70
C ARG A 128 34.38 4.37 -20.50
N TYR A 129 34.01 5.31 -19.64
CA TYR A 129 33.49 4.97 -18.33
C TYR A 129 32.42 5.94 -17.85
N SER A 130 31.26 6.02 -18.53
CA SER A 130 30.05 6.20 -17.73
C SER A 130 30.11 5.11 -16.63
N PRO A 131 30.30 5.44 -15.34
CA PRO A 131 30.65 4.46 -14.32
C PRO A 131 29.58 3.40 -14.33
N ARG A 132 30.06 2.16 -14.37
CA ARG A 132 29.27 0.95 -14.29
C ARG A 132 28.31 1.10 -13.14
N VAL A 133 27.02 1.06 -13.44
CA VAL A 133 26.02 0.91 -12.41
C VAL A 133 25.76 -0.58 -12.29
N PHE A 134 26.24 -1.17 -11.20
CA PHE A 134 25.99 -2.57 -10.94
C PHE A 134 24.54 -2.75 -10.55
N HIS A 135 23.90 -3.75 -11.15
CA HIS A 135 22.59 -4.17 -10.70
C HIS A 135 22.68 -4.54 -9.22
N ARG A 136 21.75 -4.02 -8.42
CA ARG A 136 21.61 -4.41 -7.02
C ARG A 136 20.31 -5.16 -6.88
N GLY A 137 20.40 -6.43 -6.49
CA GLY A 137 19.25 -7.26 -6.19
C GLY A 137 18.41 -6.68 -5.05
N ALA A 138 17.12 -6.98 -5.07
CA ALA A 138 16.14 -6.63 -4.05
C ALA A 138 16.61 -7.05 -2.66
N ASN A 139 17.19 -8.25 -2.54
CA ASN A 139 17.65 -8.80 -1.25
C ASN A 139 18.82 -8.03 -0.64
N VAL A 140 19.68 -7.46 -1.48
CA VAL A 140 20.82 -6.66 -1.01
C VAL A 140 20.39 -5.21 -0.77
N HIS A 141 19.41 -4.74 -1.55
CA HIS A 141 18.97 -3.36 -1.52
C HIS A 141 18.01 -3.07 -0.35
N PHE A 142 17.04 -3.95 -0.11
CA PHE A 142 16.07 -3.88 0.97
C PHE A 142 16.46 -4.80 2.12
N ARG A 143 16.38 -4.32 3.36
CA ARG A 143 16.63 -5.13 4.56
C ARG A 143 15.32 -5.76 5.04
N ARG A 144 15.41 -6.89 5.76
CA ARG A 144 14.24 -7.44 6.47
C ARG A 144 13.65 -6.42 7.45
N PRO A 145 12.31 -6.33 7.57
CA PRO A 145 11.31 -7.17 6.89
C PRO A 145 10.92 -6.73 5.46
N LEU A 146 11.32 -5.54 5.01
CA LEU A 146 10.92 -4.96 3.72
C LEU A 146 11.23 -5.85 2.50
N ASN A 147 12.35 -6.56 2.48
CA ASN A 147 12.66 -7.45 1.36
C ASN A 147 11.67 -8.63 1.22
N GLU A 148 11.09 -9.11 2.33
CA GLU A 148 10.06 -10.15 2.32
C GLU A 148 8.76 -9.61 1.73
N SER A 149 8.38 -8.39 2.12
CA SER A 149 7.24 -7.67 1.56
C SER A 149 7.36 -7.45 0.05
N MET A 150 8.57 -7.17 -0.44
CA MET A 150 8.85 -7.04 -1.87
C MET A 150 8.85 -8.39 -2.62
N GLY A 151 8.97 -9.52 -1.92
CA GLY A 151 9.22 -10.82 -2.56
C GLY A 151 10.60 -10.90 -3.20
N ALA A 152 11.62 -10.34 -2.54
CA ALA A 152 12.95 -10.12 -3.10
C ALA A 152 13.59 -11.35 -3.77
N ASP A 153 13.37 -12.55 -3.23
CA ASP A 153 13.88 -13.80 -3.81
C ASP A 153 13.31 -14.07 -5.22
N ALA A 154 12.01 -13.82 -5.45
CA ALA A 154 11.40 -13.92 -6.78
C ALA A 154 11.91 -12.83 -7.71
N LEU A 155 11.99 -11.59 -7.22
CA LEU A 155 12.45 -10.45 -8.04
C LEU A 155 13.90 -10.63 -8.51
N ASP A 156 14.73 -11.23 -7.66
CA ASP A 156 16.14 -11.51 -7.94
C ASP A 156 16.34 -12.81 -8.75
N ALA A 157 15.29 -13.60 -8.99
CA ALA A 157 15.36 -14.91 -9.63
C ALA A 157 16.34 -15.88 -8.93
N LYS A 158 16.32 -15.88 -7.60
CA LYS A 158 17.23 -16.70 -6.79
C LYS A 158 17.06 -18.18 -7.13
N GLY A 159 18.17 -18.85 -7.47
CA GLY A 159 18.16 -20.24 -7.92
C GLY A 159 17.38 -20.47 -9.23
N GLY A 160 17.20 -19.42 -10.05
CA GLY A 160 16.39 -19.48 -11.28
C GLY A 160 14.88 -19.53 -11.05
N ALA A 161 14.40 -19.40 -9.81
CA ALA A 161 12.98 -19.48 -9.51
C ALA A 161 12.24 -18.19 -9.93
N SER A 162 11.10 -18.33 -10.60
CA SER A 162 10.19 -17.19 -10.87
C SER A 162 9.29 -16.87 -9.68
N GLU A 163 9.24 -17.74 -8.68
CA GLU A 163 8.27 -17.68 -7.61
C GLU A 163 8.96 -17.77 -6.26
N PHE A 164 8.51 -16.90 -5.37
CA PHE A 164 8.84 -16.89 -3.96
C PHE A 164 7.57 -17.24 -3.21
N ALA A 165 7.51 -18.50 -2.80
CA ALA A 165 6.62 -18.96 -1.75
C ALA A 165 7.47 -19.02 -0.46
N PRO A 166 7.34 -18.06 0.47
CA PRO A 166 7.87 -18.19 1.81
C PRO A 166 7.17 -19.37 2.46
N SER A 167 7.73 -20.56 2.30
CA SER A 167 7.10 -21.84 2.61
C SER A 167 6.69 -22.03 4.08
N ARG A 168 6.74 -21.01 4.97
CA ARG A 168 6.32 -21.01 6.38
C ARG A 168 5.99 -19.62 7.00
N ASN A 169 5.27 -18.71 6.35
CA ASN A 169 4.72 -17.53 7.04
C ASN A 169 3.23 -17.69 7.37
N ARG A 170 2.81 -17.23 8.55
CA ARG A 170 1.43 -17.39 9.09
C ARG A 170 0.33 -16.72 8.24
N HIS A 171 0.69 -15.98 7.18
CA HIS A 171 -0.20 -15.07 6.45
C HIS A 171 -0.26 -15.33 4.94
N GLY A 172 0.24 -16.48 4.47
CA GLY A 172 -0.05 -17.00 3.12
C GLY A 172 0.40 -16.10 1.96
N MET A 173 1.50 -15.35 2.10
CA MET A 173 1.96 -14.47 1.03
C MET A 173 2.76 -15.25 -0.02
N SER A 174 2.56 -14.95 -1.30
CA SER A 174 3.38 -15.47 -2.40
C SER A 174 3.67 -14.36 -3.41
N VAL A 175 4.83 -14.42 -4.06
CA VAL A 175 5.20 -13.47 -5.12
C VAL A 175 5.74 -14.23 -6.32
N SER A 176 5.18 -13.99 -7.50
CA SER A 176 5.72 -14.46 -8.77
C SER A 176 6.18 -13.27 -9.61
N ALA A 177 7.39 -13.38 -10.16
CA ALA A 177 7.99 -12.39 -11.04
C ALA A 177 8.55 -13.06 -12.29
N ARG A 178 8.10 -12.60 -13.45
CA ARG A 178 8.57 -13.05 -14.76
C ARG A 178 8.81 -11.85 -15.65
N ARG A 179 9.76 -11.97 -16.57
CA ARG A 179 10.04 -10.94 -17.58
C ARG A 179 10.19 -11.53 -18.97
N PHE A 180 9.70 -10.82 -19.96
CA PHE A 180 9.95 -11.08 -21.37
C PHE A 180 10.86 -9.99 -21.90
N LEU A 181 11.94 -10.41 -22.55
CA LEU A 181 12.97 -9.52 -23.06
C LEU A 181 12.79 -9.35 -24.55
N PHE A 182 12.58 -8.11 -24.96
CA PHE A 182 12.65 -7.73 -26.38
C PHE A 182 14.07 -7.28 -26.72
N GLN A 183 14.76 -6.68 -25.75
CA GLN A 183 16.20 -6.43 -25.76
C GLN A 183 16.87 -7.17 -24.60
N PRO A 184 18.07 -7.75 -24.81
CA PRO A 184 18.81 -8.44 -23.75
C PRO A 184 19.10 -7.52 -22.55
N ASP A 185 18.87 -8.03 -21.35
CA ASP A 185 19.23 -7.37 -20.10
C ASP A 185 20.35 -8.09 -19.35
N ILE A 186 20.93 -9.12 -19.98
CA ILE A 186 22.21 -9.72 -19.61
C ILE A 186 23.10 -9.54 -20.84
N THR A 187 24.08 -8.65 -20.74
CA THR A 187 24.83 -8.13 -21.89
C THR A 187 26.32 -8.44 -21.80
N PRO A 188 27.01 -8.65 -22.95
CA PRO A 188 28.44 -8.91 -22.98
C PRO A 188 29.25 -7.76 -22.36
N GLU A 189 30.38 -8.08 -21.75
CA GLU A 189 31.20 -7.08 -21.04
C GLU A 189 32.69 -7.45 -21.04
N ASN A 190 33.55 -6.54 -21.52
CA ASN A 190 35.02 -6.72 -21.55
C ASN A 190 35.47 -8.07 -22.15
N GLY A 191 34.83 -8.50 -23.25
CA GLY A 191 35.13 -9.78 -23.91
C GLY A 191 34.55 -11.01 -23.20
N LYS A 192 33.76 -10.83 -22.14
CA LYS A 192 32.96 -11.90 -21.53
C LYS A 192 31.59 -11.94 -22.21
N GLU A 193 31.27 -13.05 -22.85
CA GLU A 193 29.96 -13.30 -23.44
C GLU A 193 29.03 -13.99 -22.44
N PRO A 194 27.75 -13.61 -22.35
CA PRO A 194 26.78 -14.31 -21.53
C PRO A 194 26.44 -15.69 -22.14
N PRO A 195 25.98 -16.66 -21.33
CA PRO A 195 25.53 -17.94 -21.84
C PRO A 195 24.32 -17.77 -22.79
N ALA A 196 24.27 -18.60 -23.83
CA ALA A 196 23.17 -18.58 -24.79
C ALA A 196 21.85 -19.00 -24.11
N ASP A 197 20.86 -18.10 -24.12
CA ASP A 197 19.52 -18.33 -23.61
C ASP A 197 18.49 -17.90 -24.66
N PRO A 198 17.60 -18.80 -25.15
CA PRO A 198 16.55 -18.41 -26.09
C PRO A 198 15.58 -17.34 -25.54
N ARG A 199 15.50 -17.18 -24.21
CA ARG A 199 14.74 -16.11 -23.53
C ARG A 199 15.42 -14.73 -23.64
N GLN A 200 16.71 -14.69 -23.98
CA GLN A 200 17.48 -13.47 -24.26
C GLN A 200 17.54 -13.16 -25.77
N ALA A 201 16.93 -13.99 -26.64
CA ALA A 201 16.93 -13.74 -28.08
C ALA A 201 16.10 -12.48 -28.40
N PRO A 202 16.70 -11.45 -29.04
CA PRO A 202 16.02 -10.19 -29.30
C PRO A 202 14.81 -10.39 -30.19
N VAL A 203 13.72 -9.70 -29.85
CA VAL A 203 12.49 -9.68 -30.64
C VAL A 203 12.25 -8.25 -31.07
N ASP A 204 11.98 -8.03 -32.35
CA ASP A 204 11.79 -6.67 -32.86
C ASP A 204 10.57 -5.98 -32.21
N SER A 205 10.89 -4.94 -31.48
CA SER A 205 9.99 -4.06 -30.73
C SER A 205 10.42 -2.59 -30.84
N SER A 206 11.28 -2.29 -31.81
CA SER A 206 11.77 -0.94 -32.06
C SER A 206 10.87 -0.23 -33.05
N PHE A 207 10.61 1.04 -32.78
CA PHE A 207 9.77 1.91 -33.60
C PHE A 207 10.53 3.17 -33.93
N SER A 208 10.60 3.51 -35.22
CA SER A 208 11.07 4.82 -35.67
C SER A 208 10.08 5.88 -35.23
N LEU A 209 10.59 6.87 -34.50
CA LEU A 209 9.82 8.02 -34.03
C LEU A 209 9.98 9.14 -35.04
N ILE A 210 8.87 9.66 -35.57
CA ILE A 210 8.94 10.83 -36.45
C ILE A 210 9.15 12.07 -35.60
N ASP A 211 10.41 12.49 -35.54
CA ASP A 211 10.87 13.73 -34.93
C ASP A 211 11.38 14.67 -36.03
N ALA A 212 10.92 15.93 -35.99
CA ALA A 212 11.25 16.91 -37.02
C ALA A 212 12.72 17.33 -36.98
N THR A 213 13.36 17.19 -35.82
CA THR A 213 14.73 17.67 -35.58
C THR A 213 15.76 16.55 -35.51
N ASN A 214 15.35 15.28 -35.42
CA ASN A 214 16.30 14.18 -35.34
C ASN A 214 15.79 12.89 -36.04
N PRO A 215 16.39 12.48 -37.17
CA PRO A 215 15.99 11.26 -37.88
C PRO A 215 16.36 9.96 -37.15
N LEU A 216 17.23 10.01 -36.14
CA LEU A 216 17.66 8.87 -35.34
C LEU A 216 16.74 8.63 -34.12
N ALA A 217 15.71 9.47 -33.94
CA ALA A 217 14.77 9.32 -32.84
C ALA A 217 14.06 7.96 -32.91
N SER A 218 14.09 7.23 -31.81
CA SER A 218 13.50 5.88 -31.74
C SER A 218 12.81 5.66 -30.40
N VAL A 219 11.87 4.72 -30.41
CA VAL A 219 11.22 4.20 -29.21
C VAL A 219 11.24 2.68 -29.26
N THR A 220 11.66 2.05 -28.18
CA THR A 220 11.74 0.59 -28.10
C THR A 220 11.06 0.09 -26.83
N LEU A 221 10.21 -0.92 -26.94
CA LEU A 221 9.76 -1.69 -25.79
C LEU A 221 10.86 -2.71 -25.47
N THR A 222 11.61 -2.49 -24.40
CA THR A 222 12.81 -3.27 -24.05
C THR A 222 12.48 -4.53 -23.26
N CYS A 223 11.51 -4.43 -22.35
CA CYS A 223 11.11 -5.51 -21.44
C CYS A 223 9.64 -5.35 -21.06
N ALA A 224 8.95 -6.47 -20.86
CA ALA A 224 7.67 -6.54 -20.18
C ALA A 224 7.82 -7.45 -18.94
N GLU A 225 7.34 -7.01 -17.78
CA GLU A 225 7.35 -7.80 -16.55
C GLU A 225 5.92 -8.14 -16.12
N LEU A 226 5.74 -9.35 -15.61
CA LEU A 226 4.50 -9.81 -14.98
C LEU A 226 4.79 -10.09 -13.53
N LEU A 227 4.11 -9.35 -12.67
CA LEU A 227 4.28 -9.44 -11.23
C LEU A 227 2.94 -9.80 -10.61
N ASP A 228 2.95 -10.87 -9.82
CA ASP A 228 1.77 -11.38 -9.14
C ASP A 228 2.07 -11.46 -7.65
N TYR A 229 1.29 -10.74 -6.86
CA TYR A 229 1.43 -10.68 -5.41
C TYR A 229 0.17 -11.20 -4.78
N GLN A 230 0.29 -12.30 -4.06
CA GLN A 230 -0.75 -12.87 -3.24
C GLN A 230 -0.48 -12.55 -1.77
N GLY A 231 -1.54 -12.17 -1.07
CA GLY A 231 -1.53 -11.83 0.33
C GLY A 231 -0.99 -10.42 0.65
N PRO A 232 -1.06 -10.03 1.94
CA PRO A 232 -1.56 -10.85 3.06
C PRO A 232 -3.07 -11.12 2.96
N GLU A 233 -3.53 -12.24 3.52
CA GLU A 233 -4.95 -12.65 3.47
C GLU A 233 -5.90 -11.55 4.01
N LEU A 234 -7.09 -11.46 3.42
CA LEU A 234 -8.20 -10.62 3.85
C LEU A 234 -9.44 -11.51 4.01
N LYS A 235 -9.94 -11.67 5.24
CA LYS A 235 -11.02 -12.62 5.55
C LYS A 235 -12.33 -12.29 4.83
N TYR A 236 -12.59 -11.02 4.52
CA TYR A 236 -13.86 -10.55 3.95
C TYR A 236 -13.72 -9.93 2.54
N ALA A 237 -12.70 -10.30 1.76
CA ALA A 237 -12.42 -9.68 0.46
C ALA A 237 -13.59 -9.73 -0.55
N ASP A 238 -14.38 -10.82 -0.57
CA ASP A 238 -15.42 -11.05 -1.59
C ASP A 238 -16.62 -10.12 -1.50
N THR A 239 -17.00 -9.68 -0.31
CA THR A 239 -18.11 -8.73 -0.21
C THR A 239 -17.72 -7.43 -0.90
N ALA A 240 -16.47 -6.95 -0.82
CA ALA A 240 -16.02 -5.60 -1.27
C ALA A 240 -16.04 -5.36 -2.79
N ASN A 241 -16.02 -6.44 -3.57
CA ASN A 241 -16.05 -6.38 -5.03
C ASN A 241 -17.41 -6.75 -5.64
N GLN A 242 -18.35 -7.26 -4.85
CA GLN A 242 -19.76 -7.29 -5.22
C GLN A 242 -20.37 -5.89 -5.00
N LEU A 243 -20.60 -5.18 -6.10
CA LEU A 243 -21.55 -4.08 -6.13
C LEU A 243 -22.96 -4.69 -5.97
N ASP A 244 -23.85 -3.98 -5.29
CA ASP A 244 -25.26 -4.33 -5.06
C ASP A 244 -25.97 -4.85 -6.33
N THR A 245 -25.96 -6.18 -6.52
CA THR A 245 -26.95 -6.88 -7.31
C THR A 245 -27.68 -7.81 -6.36
N PRO A 246 -28.94 -7.50 -5.98
CA PRO A 246 -29.78 -8.49 -5.36
C PRO A 246 -29.99 -9.61 -6.39
N ASP A 247 -30.03 -10.86 -5.93
CA ASP A 247 -30.39 -12.04 -6.70
C ASP A 247 -29.25 -12.72 -7.48
N THR A 248 -28.31 -13.33 -6.77
CA THR A 248 -27.85 -14.68 -7.17
C THR A 248 -27.35 -15.45 -5.95
N PRO A 249 -27.92 -16.64 -5.63
CA PRO A 249 -27.52 -17.41 -4.47
C PRO A 249 -26.13 -18.02 -4.68
N ASP A 250 -25.37 -18.02 -3.58
CA ASP A 250 -24.03 -18.57 -3.39
C ASP A 250 -23.79 -19.88 -4.15
N THR A 251 -23.01 -19.80 -5.24
CA THR A 251 -22.13 -20.91 -5.57
C THR A 251 -20.94 -20.84 -4.63
N LEU A 252 -20.97 -21.69 -3.61
CA LEU A 252 -19.83 -22.06 -2.78
C LEU A 252 -18.71 -22.61 -3.67
N ASP A 253 -17.91 -21.71 -4.25
CA ASP A 253 -16.57 -22.07 -4.71
C ASP A 253 -15.64 -21.94 -3.53
N THR A 254 -14.99 -23.04 -3.17
CA THR A 254 -14.07 -23.20 -2.04
C THR A 254 -12.72 -22.48 -2.24
N ASP A 255 -12.60 -21.63 -3.26
CA ASP A 255 -11.44 -20.77 -3.50
C ASP A 255 -11.48 -19.58 -2.53
N ALA A 256 -11.05 -19.87 -1.32
CA ALA A 256 -10.87 -18.89 -0.29
C ALA A 256 -10.00 -17.69 -0.76
N ARG A 257 -10.57 -16.48 -0.67
CA ARG A 257 -10.09 -15.43 0.25
C ARG A 257 -8.74 -14.74 -0.01
N GLU A 258 -8.16 -14.82 -1.20
CA GLU A 258 -6.80 -14.30 -1.45
C GLU A 258 -6.78 -12.86 -2.01
N PHE A 259 -6.24 -11.91 -1.23
CA PHE A 259 -5.90 -10.58 -1.72
C PHE A 259 -4.78 -10.69 -2.76
N ARG A 260 -5.11 -10.52 -4.04
CA ARG A 260 -4.18 -10.68 -5.15
C ARG A 260 -4.02 -9.38 -5.93
N ASN A 261 -2.79 -9.00 -6.23
CA ASN A 261 -2.45 -7.83 -7.04
C ASN A 261 -1.57 -8.26 -8.19
N GLN A 262 -2.03 -8.00 -9.41
CA GLN A 262 -1.29 -8.29 -10.62
C GLN A 262 -0.86 -6.98 -11.28
N PHE A 263 0.38 -6.94 -11.76
CA PHE A 263 0.94 -5.79 -12.46
C PHE A 263 1.64 -6.23 -13.74
N LEU A 264 1.44 -5.44 -14.80
CA LEU A 264 2.27 -5.45 -16.00
C LEU A 264 3.19 -4.24 -15.93
N VAL A 265 4.50 -4.45 -15.96
CA VAL A 265 5.48 -3.35 -16.04
C VAL A 265 6.06 -3.33 -17.44
N LEU A 266 5.86 -2.22 -18.16
CA LEU A 266 6.39 -2.02 -19.51
C LEU A 266 7.61 -1.11 -19.44
N HIS A 267 8.77 -1.60 -19.91
CA HIS A 267 10.00 -0.84 -19.97
C HIS A 267 10.19 -0.29 -21.38
N VAL A 268 9.78 0.96 -21.58
CA VAL A 268 9.88 1.66 -22.86
C VAL A 268 11.06 2.62 -22.81
N VAL A 269 11.90 2.63 -23.84
CA VAL A 269 13.03 3.54 -23.95
C VAL A 269 12.86 4.41 -25.18
N ALA A 270 12.98 5.71 -25.01
CA ALA A 270 13.05 6.68 -26.10
C ALA A 270 14.49 7.19 -26.22
N GLU A 271 15.07 7.14 -27.41
CA GLU A 271 16.45 7.55 -27.67
C GLU A 271 16.49 8.69 -28.69
N HIS A 272 17.50 9.55 -28.57
CA HIS A 272 17.80 10.62 -29.53
C HIS A 272 16.62 11.55 -29.84
N CYS A 273 15.82 11.87 -28.83
CA CYS A 273 14.59 12.65 -28.98
C CYS A 273 14.82 14.15 -28.81
N SER A 274 14.07 14.96 -29.55
CA SER A 274 13.78 16.34 -29.19
C SER A 274 12.90 16.44 -27.95
N GLY A 275 12.79 17.64 -27.37
CA GLY A 275 11.84 17.89 -26.30
C GLY A 275 10.40 17.58 -26.73
N ASP A 276 10.00 17.97 -27.94
CA ASP A 276 8.63 17.76 -28.44
C ASP A 276 8.32 16.26 -28.62
N ALA A 277 9.29 15.50 -29.12
CA ALA A 277 9.19 14.05 -29.26
C ALA A 277 9.08 13.36 -27.88
N LEU A 278 9.91 13.73 -26.91
CA LEU A 278 9.85 13.19 -25.55
C LEU A 278 8.50 13.50 -24.88
N GLU A 279 7.99 14.72 -25.07
CA GLU A 279 6.68 15.16 -24.57
C GLU A 279 5.56 14.26 -25.11
N ALA A 280 5.56 14.02 -26.43
CA ALA A 280 4.58 13.18 -27.11
C ALA A 280 4.65 11.72 -26.64
N VAL A 281 5.85 11.17 -26.47
CA VAL A 281 6.05 9.81 -25.96
C VAL A 281 5.50 9.67 -24.54
N SER A 282 5.87 10.59 -23.64
CA SER A 282 5.40 10.58 -22.25
C SER A 282 3.87 10.64 -22.15
N LYS A 283 3.25 11.56 -22.91
CA LYS A 283 1.79 11.70 -22.98
C LYS A 283 1.13 10.44 -23.55
N SER A 284 1.68 9.86 -24.62
CA SER A 284 1.10 8.68 -25.30
C SER A 284 1.19 7.40 -24.46
N LEU A 285 2.23 7.27 -23.64
CA LEU A 285 2.35 6.18 -22.64
C LEU A 285 1.45 6.37 -21.42
N HIS A 286 0.77 7.52 -21.27
CA HIS A 286 -0.11 7.81 -20.14
C HIS A 286 -1.58 7.71 -20.51
N ARG A 287 -1.97 8.47 -21.55
CA ARG A 287 -3.36 8.70 -21.91
C ARG A 287 -3.60 8.13 -23.31
N PRO A 288 -4.57 7.20 -23.46
CA PRO A 288 -4.94 6.61 -24.75
C PRO A 288 -5.30 7.64 -25.85
N ARG A 289 -5.81 8.81 -25.46
CA ARG A 289 -6.11 9.92 -26.38
C ARG A 289 -4.86 10.54 -27.02
N SER A 290 -3.73 10.49 -26.33
CA SER A 290 -2.47 11.06 -26.77
C SER A 290 -1.80 10.09 -27.74
N LYS A 291 -1.49 10.56 -28.93
CA LYS A 291 -0.92 9.74 -30.00
C LYS A 291 0.39 10.34 -30.46
N VAL A 292 1.23 9.47 -30.99
CA VAL A 292 2.51 9.81 -31.59
C VAL A 292 2.64 9.11 -32.93
N LYS A 293 3.40 9.71 -33.83
CA LYS A 293 3.62 9.16 -35.17
C LYS A 293 4.82 8.22 -35.11
N VAL A 294 4.54 6.92 -35.16
CA VAL A 294 5.53 5.85 -35.04
C VAL A 294 5.34 4.82 -36.15
N GLY A 295 6.44 4.25 -36.65
CA GLY A 295 6.45 3.19 -37.65
C GLY A 295 7.50 2.15 -37.31
N ARG A 296 7.40 0.94 -37.86
CA ARG A 296 8.55 0.04 -37.85
C ARG A 296 9.64 0.62 -38.76
N PRO A 297 10.93 0.35 -38.51
CA PRO A 297 11.99 0.76 -39.42
C PRO A 297 11.68 0.30 -40.86
N GLY A 298 11.60 1.25 -41.79
CA GLY A 298 11.27 1.00 -43.20
C GLY A 298 9.77 0.95 -43.56
N GLU A 299 8.85 1.03 -42.58
CA GLU A 299 7.41 1.16 -42.83
C GLU A 299 6.93 2.62 -42.74
N GLU A 300 5.83 2.95 -43.42
CA GLU A 300 5.21 4.27 -43.26
C GLU A 300 4.70 4.47 -41.81
N PRO A 301 5.19 5.52 -41.11
CA PRO A 301 4.78 5.80 -39.74
C PRO A 301 3.30 6.17 -39.64
N ARG A 302 2.61 5.62 -38.63
CA ARG A 302 1.20 5.87 -38.35
C ARG A 302 1.03 6.55 -37.01
N THR A 303 0.01 7.40 -36.90
CA THR A 303 -0.38 8.02 -35.64
C THR A 303 -1.09 7.00 -34.75
N ARG A 304 -0.41 6.53 -33.70
CA ARG A 304 -0.90 5.49 -32.78
C ARG A 304 -0.71 5.91 -31.33
N ASN A 305 -1.45 5.28 -30.42
CA ASN A 305 -1.17 5.38 -29.00
C ASN A 305 -0.06 4.36 -28.63
N LEU A 306 1.03 4.83 -28.01
CA LEU A 306 2.16 3.96 -27.69
C LEU A 306 1.83 2.89 -26.64
N LEU A 307 0.98 3.21 -25.67
CA LEU A 307 0.58 2.24 -24.65
C LEU A 307 -0.18 1.08 -25.30
N GLU A 308 -1.13 1.36 -26.20
CA GLU A 308 -1.83 0.34 -27.00
C GLU A 308 -0.87 -0.50 -27.84
N VAL A 309 0.11 0.14 -28.51
CA VAL A 309 1.13 -0.58 -29.30
C VAL A 309 1.96 -1.51 -28.42
N CYS A 310 2.31 -1.11 -27.19
CA CYS A 310 3.03 -1.98 -26.26
C CYS A 310 2.16 -3.15 -25.80
N PHE A 311 0.87 -2.93 -25.55
CA PHE A 311 -0.07 -4.00 -25.20
C PHE A 311 -0.23 -5.01 -26.33
N ASP A 312 -0.32 -4.55 -27.59
CA ASP A 312 -0.36 -5.44 -28.75
C ASP A 312 0.89 -6.34 -28.80
N LYS A 313 2.08 -5.77 -28.57
CA LYS A 313 3.34 -6.54 -28.49
C LYS A 313 3.39 -7.54 -27.34
N VAL A 314 2.83 -7.19 -26.19
CA VAL A 314 2.74 -8.12 -25.06
C VAL A 314 1.73 -9.25 -25.35
N ASN A 315 0.58 -8.95 -25.95
CA ASN A 315 -0.40 -9.97 -26.33
C ASN A 315 0.15 -10.94 -27.38
N GLU A 316 0.96 -10.46 -28.34
CA GLU A 316 1.67 -11.31 -29.32
C GLU A 316 2.51 -12.41 -28.64
N VAL A 317 3.12 -12.10 -27.48
CA VAL A 317 4.02 -13.02 -26.77
C VAL A 317 3.34 -13.81 -25.65
N LEU A 318 2.19 -13.36 -25.14
CA LEU A 318 1.42 -14.07 -24.11
C LEU A 318 0.61 -15.25 -24.69
N GLY A 319 0.32 -15.26 -25.99
CA GLY A 319 -0.29 -16.38 -26.72
C GLY A 319 -1.75 -16.74 -26.37
N GLY A 320 -2.30 -16.22 -25.26
CA GLY A 320 -3.67 -16.55 -24.79
C GLY A 320 -4.40 -15.40 -24.09
N ALA A 321 -3.73 -14.57 -23.30
CA ALA A 321 -4.33 -13.41 -22.64
C ALA A 321 -4.57 -12.26 -23.64
N GLN A 322 -5.76 -11.65 -23.61
CA GLN A 322 -6.12 -10.50 -24.46
C GLN A 322 -6.26 -9.25 -23.60
N LEU A 323 -5.12 -8.68 -23.20
CA LEU A 323 -5.09 -7.42 -22.48
C LEU A 323 -5.46 -6.26 -23.39
N GLN A 324 -6.27 -5.34 -22.89
CA GLN A 324 -6.64 -4.11 -23.56
C GLN A 324 -6.56 -2.92 -22.60
N VAL A 325 -6.44 -1.72 -23.17
CA VAL A 325 -6.39 -0.48 -22.42
C VAL A 325 -7.67 0.32 -22.70
N SER A 326 -8.39 0.69 -21.66
CA SER A 326 -9.57 1.54 -21.75
C SER A 326 -9.16 2.96 -22.10
N ARG A 327 -10.10 3.80 -22.55
CA ARG A 327 -9.83 5.24 -22.82
C ARG A 327 -9.26 6.00 -21.61
N GLY A 328 -9.50 5.52 -20.39
CA GLY A 328 -8.98 6.10 -19.16
C GLY A 328 -7.55 5.71 -18.82
N GLY A 329 -6.93 4.81 -19.60
CA GLY A 329 -5.60 4.25 -19.34
C GLY A 329 -5.62 3.01 -18.44
N THR A 330 -6.80 2.57 -17.98
CA THR A 330 -6.92 1.36 -17.15
C THR A 330 -6.88 0.10 -18.02
N ALA A 331 -6.19 -0.93 -17.57
CA ALA A 331 -6.14 -2.21 -18.26
C ALA A 331 -7.35 -3.10 -17.92
N TYR A 332 -7.76 -3.92 -18.88
CA TYR A 332 -8.79 -4.94 -18.70
C TYR A 332 -8.53 -6.13 -19.62
N VAL A 333 -9.15 -7.27 -19.30
CA VAL A 333 -9.11 -8.47 -20.15
C VAL A 333 -10.32 -8.46 -21.08
N LYS A 334 -10.09 -8.61 -22.38
CA LYS A 334 -11.18 -8.64 -23.36
C LYS A 334 -12.13 -9.80 -23.09
N GLY A 335 -13.43 -9.51 -22.99
CA GLY A 335 -14.47 -10.52 -22.73
C GLY A 335 -14.73 -10.78 -21.25
N ASP A 336 -13.89 -10.26 -20.35
CA ASP A 336 -14.18 -10.27 -18.92
C ASP A 336 -15.23 -9.18 -18.59
N ARG A 337 -16.24 -9.56 -17.82
CA ARG A 337 -17.30 -8.64 -17.33
C ARG A 337 -16.93 -7.97 -16.02
N ARG A 338 -15.86 -8.40 -15.35
CA ARG A 338 -15.33 -7.73 -14.16
C ARG A 338 -14.93 -6.31 -14.54
N ARG A 339 -15.36 -5.31 -13.76
CA ARG A 339 -15.00 -3.92 -14.04
C ARG A 339 -13.48 -3.77 -13.95
N PRO A 340 -12.84 -2.97 -14.83
CA PRO A 340 -11.43 -2.64 -14.70
C PRO A 340 -11.16 -2.08 -13.30
N LEU A 341 -10.02 -2.45 -12.72
CA LEU A 341 -9.52 -1.80 -11.52
C LEU A 341 -9.49 -0.28 -11.77
N ALA A 342 -10.01 0.48 -10.82
CA ALA A 342 -10.11 1.94 -10.94
C ALA A 342 -8.75 2.64 -10.88
N THR A 343 -7.66 1.90 -10.66
CA THR A 343 -6.31 2.45 -10.48
C THR A 343 -5.63 2.71 -11.83
N ARG A 344 -5.18 3.96 -12.01
CA ARG A 344 -4.44 4.41 -13.19
C ARG A 344 -3.01 3.85 -13.18
N PRO A 345 -2.37 3.73 -14.36
CA PRO A 345 -0.95 3.41 -14.42
C PRO A 345 -0.10 4.45 -13.70
N TYR A 346 0.87 3.97 -12.92
CA TYR A 346 1.93 4.80 -12.36
C TYR A 346 3.19 4.62 -13.21
N THR A 347 4.02 5.64 -13.39
CA THR A 347 5.24 5.51 -14.21
C THR A 347 6.44 6.06 -13.48
N THR A 348 7.52 5.29 -13.42
CA THR A 348 8.82 5.76 -12.96
C THR A 348 9.69 6.04 -14.19
N ILE A 349 10.20 7.27 -14.32
CA ILE A 349 10.86 7.77 -15.52
C ILE A 349 12.26 8.23 -15.18
N THR A 350 13.26 7.81 -15.95
CA THR A 350 14.57 8.48 -15.96
C THR A 350 14.77 9.18 -17.28
N ALA A 351 15.14 10.46 -17.27
CA ALA A 351 15.48 11.19 -18.48
C ALA A 351 16.88 11.79 -18.38
N ILE A 352 17.65 11.64 -19.45
CA ILE A 352 19.05 12.04 -19.51
C ILE A 352 19.24 12.90 -20.76
N PRO A 353 19.61 14.19 -20.58
CA PRO A 353 19.78 15.08 -21.70
C PRO A 353 21.08 14.75 -22.46
N ALA A 354 21.11 15.08 -23.74
CA ALA A 354 22.32 15.05 -24.56
C ALA A 354 23.03 16.42 -24.60
N CYS A 355 22.36 17.48 -24.17
CA CYS A 355 22.90 18.84 -24.04
C CYS A 355 22.68 19.41 -22.63
N ASP A 356 23.40 20.46 -22.25
CA ASP A 356 23.30 21.07 -20.91
C ASP A 356 21.98 21.82 -20.67
N GLU A 357 21.38 22.35 -21.73
CA GLU A 357 20.21 23.22 -21.65
C GLU A 357 19.12 22.77 -22.63
N PRO A 358 18.41 21.66 -22.35
CA PRO A 358 17.26 21.25 -23.16
C PRO A 358 16.21 22.36 -23.21
N ALA A 359 15.45 22.47 -24.30
CA ALA A 359 14.36 23.43 -24.39
C ALA A 359 13.30 23.09 -23.35
N LEU A 360 12.54 24.07 -22.86
CA LEU A 360 11.43 23.79 -21.94
C LEU A 360 10.37 22.91 -22.61
N PRO A 361 9.62 22.09 -21.84
CA PRO A 361 8.42 21.42 -22.35
C PRO A 361 7.52 22.42 -23.05
N ARG A 362 6.92 22.06 -24.19
CA ARG A 362 6.16 22.98 -25.05
C ARG A 362 5.10 23.73 -24.25
N ARG A 363 4.44 23.05 -23.33
CA ARG A 363 3.42 23.61 -22.44
C ARG A 363 3.94 24.70 -21.49
N MET A 364 5.21 24.66 -21.13
CA MET A 364 5.86 25.62 -20.23
C MET A 364 6.62 26.72 -20.97
N ARG A 365 6.72 26.64 -22.31
CA ARG A 365 7.38 27.67 -23.13
C ARG A 365 6.65 29.02 -23.07
N SER A 366 5.33 29.05 -22.86
CA SER A 366 4.59 30.30 -22.70
C SER A 366 5.03 31.10 -21.46
N SER A 367 5.49 30.39 -20.42
CA SER A 367 5.98 30.97 -19.16
C SER A 367 7.36 31.63 -19.28
N LEU A 368 8.07 31.44 -20.40
CA LEU A 368 9.32 32.17 -20.69
C LEU A 368 9.13 33.69 -20.70
N ARG A 369 7.92 34.17 -20.98
CA ARG A 369 7.61 35.61 -20.98
C ARG A 369 7.64 36.23 -19.59
N GLU A 370 7.36 35.44 -18.55
CA GLU A 370 7.29 35.87 -17.15
C GLU A 370 8.58 35.54 -16.37
N GLY A 371 9.48 34.77 -16.98
CA GLY A 371 10.71 34.26 -16.36
C GLY A 371 10.46 32.97 -15.59
N LEU A 372 11.52 32.15 -15.43
CA LEU A 372 11.41 30.84 -14.76
C LEU A 372 11.34 30.93 -13.22
N GLY A 373 11.54 32.12 -12.63
CA GLY A 373 11.58 32.28 -11.19
C GLY A 373 12.62 31.35 -10.54
N THR A 374 12.15 30.50 -9.62
CA THR A 374 12.96 29.49 -8.89
C THR A 374 13.08 28.14 -9.61
N TRP A 375 12.37 27.96 -10.73
CA TRP A 375 12.41 26.73 -11.49
C TRP A 375 13.68 26.64 -12.35
N THR A 376 14.31 25.48 -12.37
CA THR A 376 15.27 25.15 -13.42
C THR A 376 14.55 24.47 -14.59
N ARG A 377 15.18 24.45 -15.77
CA ARG A 377 14.67 23.70 -16.93
C ARG A 377 14.51 22.19 -16.61
N HIS A 378 15.41 21.67 -15.78
CA HIS A 378 15.37 20.28 -15.33
C HIS A 378 14.21 20.01 -14.36
N ASP A 379 13.86 20.98 -13.49
CA ASP A 379 12.63 20.90 -12.68
C ASP A 379 11.39 20.93 -13.56
N ALA A 380 11.36 21.80 -14.58
CA ALA A 380 10.25 21.87 -15.53
C ALA A 380 10.03 20.52 -16.24
N TRP A 381 11.10 19.88 -16.69
CA TRP A 381 11.04 18.53 -17.27
C TRP A 381 10.67 17.45 -16.26
N ALA A 382 11.27 17.45 -15.07
CA ALA A 382 10.95 16.45 -14.05
C ALA A 382 9.49 16.56 -13.60
N TRP A 383 9.00 17.77 -13.33
CA TRP A 383 7.60 18.02 -13.04
C TRP A 383 6.69 17.56 -14.19
N PHE A 384 7.02 17.92 -15.44
CA PHE A 384 6.21 17.55 -16.59
C PHE A 384 6.12 16.03 -16.77
N LEU A 385 7.25 15.33 -16.60
CA LEU A 385 7.32 13.88 -16.72
C LEU A 385 6.63 13.17 -15.54
N ALA A 386 6.68 13.72 -14.32
CA ALA A 386 6.02 13.14 -13.15
C ALA A 386 4.49 13.28 -13.22
N THR A 387 4.02 14.50 -13.49
CA THR A 387 2.58 14.82 -13.60
C THR A 387 1.95 14.30 -14.89
N ARG A 388 2.77 14.10 -15.93
CA ARG A 388 2.33 13.77 -17.29
C ARG A 388 1.25 14.71 -17.80
N ALA A 389 1.35 15.98 -17.41
CA ALA A 389 0.35 16.99 -17.62
C ALA A 389 0.02 17.16 -19.12
N ASP A 390 -1.22 16.91 -19.50
CA ASP A 390 -1.68 17.05 -20.88
C ASP A 390 -2.49 18.34 -21.11
N ASP A 391 -2.73 18.69 -22.36
CA ASP A 391 -3.29 19.99 -22.74
C ASP A 391 -4.75 20.20 -22.25
N TYR A 392 -5.35 19.19 -21.63
CA TYR A 392 -6.74 19.21 -21.15
C TYR A 392 -6.86 19.42 -19.64
N SER A 393 -5.76 19.58 -18.91
CA SER A 393 -5.73 19.91 -17.48
C SER A 393 -5.02 21.24 -17.23
N PRO A 394 -5.58 22.39 -17.69
CA PRO A 394 -4.91 23.70 -17.71
C PRO A 394 -4.59 24.25 -16.32
N GLU A 395 -5.26 23.78 -15.29
CA GLU A 395 -5.04 24.19 -13.89
C GLU A 395 -3.66 23.76 -13.37
N LEU A 396 -3.07 22.69 -13.93
CA LEU A 396 -1.75 22.20 -13.53
C LEU A 396 -0.57 23.08 -14.02
N THR A 397 -0.79 24.16 -14.78
CA THR A 397 0.30 24.86 -15.48
C THR A 397 0.99 25.99 -14.74
N ALA A 398 0.58 26.34 -13.52
CA ALA A 398 1.22 27.43 -12.80
C ALA A 398 2.65 27.02 -12.40
N MET A 399 3.67 27.61 -13.05
CA MET A 399 5.08 27.49 -12.64
C MET A 399 5.34 28.34 -11.39
N ASP A 400 4.58 28.07 -10.32
CA ASP A 400 4.71 28.75 -9.05
C ASP A 400 5.54 27.93 -8.05
N GLN A 401 5.90 28.57 -6.94
CA GLN A 401 6.69 27.93 -5.89
C GLN A 401 5.91 26.79 -5.20
N VAL A 402 4.59 26.89 -5.13
CA VAL A 402 3.73 25.90 -4.45
C VAL A 402 3.75 24.57 -5.21
N SER A 403 3.60 24.63 -6.53
CA SER A 403 3.65 23.48 -7.44
C SER A 403 5.04 22.84 -7.48
N LEU A 404 6.08 23.67 -7.36
CA LEU A 404 7.46 23.22 -7.24
C LEU A 404 7.67 22.44 -5.93
N ASP A 405 7.28 23.02 -4.80
CA ASP A 405 7.49 22.42 -3.48
C ASP A 405 6.60 21.20 -3.22
N ALA A 406 5.41 21.15 -3.82
CA ALA A 406 4.52 20.01 -3.72
C ALA A 406 5.13 18.74 -4.36
N SER A 407 5.67 18.90 -5.58
CA SER A 407 6.13 17.76 -6.40
C SER A 407 7.60 17.40 -6.20
N ARG A 408 8.46 18.37 -5.86
CA ARG A 408 9.91 18.14 -5.76
C ARG A 408 10.21 17.29 -4.53
N VAL A 409 10.80 16.12 -4.76
CA VAL A 409 11.24 15.21 -3.68
C VAL A 409 12.50 15.79 -3.03
N GLN A 410 13.56 15.94 -3.83
CA GLN A 410 14.84 16.48 -3.40
C GLN A 410 15.72 16.76 -4.62
N LEU A 411 16.70 17.65 -4.46
CA LEU A 411 17.81 17.82 -5.40
C LEU A 411 18.99 16.95 -4.97
N PHE A 412 19.40 16.02 -5.83
CA PHE A 412 20.49 15.07 -5.55
C PHE A 412 21.66 15.31 -6.50
N GLN A 413 22.64 16.14 -6.10
CA GLN A 413 23.82 16.50 -6.91
C GLN A 413 23.50 16.80 -8.37
N ASP A 414 23.56 15.79 -9.27
CA ASP A 414 23.33 15.91 -10.71
C ASP A 414 21.91 15.52 -11.15
N TRP A 415 20.99 15.31 -10.20
CA TRP A 415 19.64 14.81 -10.45
C TRP A 415 18.57 15.66 -9.77
N THR A 416 17.47 15.84 -10.49
CA THR A 416 16.25 16.45 -10.02
C THR A 416 15.16 15.39 -9.98
N VAL A 417 14.51 15.22 -8.83
CA VAL A 417 13.49 14.17 -8.63
C VAL A 417 12.17 14.81 -8.24
N HIS A 418 11.13 14.50 -9.01
CA HIS A 418 9.76 14.91 -8.75
C HIS A 418 8.85 13.70 -8.69
N SER A 419 7.86 13.74 -7.81
CA SER A 419 6.80 12.74 -7.68
C SER A 419 5.45 13.43 -7.73
N ASP A 420 4.47 12.72 -8.26
CA ASP A 420 3.07 13.12 -8.38
C ASP A 420 2.18 11.86 -8.29
N GLU A 421 0.86 12.02 -8.25
CA GLU A 421 -0.10 10.90 -8.30
C GLU A 421 0.10 9.98 -9.54
N ASN A 422 0.58 10.56 -10.65
CA ASN A 422 0.73 9.87 -11.93
C ASN A 422 2.08 9.19 -12.14
N GLY A 423 3.12 9.56 -11.37
CA GLY A 423 4.46 9.03 -11.58
C GLY A 423 5.57 9.67 -10.76
N LEU A 424 6.76 9.10 -10.95
CA LEU A 424 8.03 9.61 -10.46
C LEU A 424 8.90 9.93 -11.66
N ALA A 425 9.49 11.12 -11.71
CA ALA A 425 10.48 11.48 -12.72
C ALA A 425 11.82 11.82 -12.08
N VAL A 426 12.87 11.24 -12.64
CA VAL A 426 14.27 11.43 -12.24
C VAL A 426 15.02 11.97 -13.45
N VAL A 427 15.28 13.27 -13.45
CA VAL A 427 15.89 13.97 -14.59
C VAL A 427 17.31 14.36 -14.24
N ARG A 428 18.26 13.98 -15.09
CA ARG A 428 19.66 14.41 -14.94
C ARG A 428 19.78 15.88 -15.33
N ARG A 429 20.57 16.64 -14.59
CA ARG A 429 20.77 18.10 -14.76
C ARG A 429 21.91 18.47 -15.71
N SER A 430 22.60 17.49 -16.24
CA SER A 430 23.68 17.63 -17.21
C SER A 430 23.71 16.38 -18.08
N PRO A 431 24.41 16.40 -19.23
CA PRO A 431 24.71 15.22 -19.99
C PRO A 431 25.41 14.14 -19.15
N ILE A 432 25.50 12.94 -19.70
CA ILE A 432 26.11 11.81 -19.01
C ILE A 432 27.58 12.11 -18.72
N GLU A 433 27.96 11.95 -17.45
CA GLU A 433 29.34 12.09 -16.98
C GLU A 433 29.76 10.86 -16.17
N ASN A 434 31.04 10.81 -15.82
CA ASN A 434 31.65 9.69 -15.11
C ASN A 434 31.35 9.68 -13.59
N ARG A 435 30.14 10.09 -13.18
CA ARG A 435 29.72 10.17 -11.77
C ARG A 435 28.21 10.12 -11.58
N ASN A 436 27.79 9.63 -10.42
CA ASN A 436 26.41 9.69 -9.91
C ASN A 436 25.35 8.99 -10.77
N ASN A 437 25.71 7.89 -11.41
CA ASN A 437 24.84 7.24 -12.40
C ASN A 437 23.80 6.27 -11.83
N ASN A 438 23.83 6.04 -10.52
CA ASN A 438 23.00 5.03 -9.85
C ASN A 438 21.50 5.17 -10.12
N PHE A 439 21.00 6.40 -10.31
CA PHE A 439 19.57 6.64 -10.49
C PHE A 439 18.99 5.94 -11.72
N TRP A 440 19.66 5.92 -12.87
CA TRP A 440 19.06 5.26 -14.05
C TRP A 440 18.94 3.74 -13.91
N MET A 441 19.74 3.11 -13.04
CA MET A 441 19.55 1.71 -12.68
C MET A 441 18.37 1.55 -11.72
N LEU A 442 18.33 2.39 -10.67
CA LEU A 442 17.33 2.30 -9.60
C LEU A 442 15.92 2.63 -10.09
N THR A 443 15.76 3.63 -10.95
CA THR A 443 14.44 4.08 -11.42
C THR A 443 13.70 3.00 -12.17
N GLY A 444 14.39 2.20 -12.99
CA GLY A 444 13.80 1.07 -13.69
C GLY A 444 13.68 -0.21 -12.86
N THR A 445 14.17 -0.23 -11.62
CA THR A 445 14.22 -1.44 -10.79
C THR A 445 13.67 -1.15 -9.38
N ARG A 446 14.51 -0.67 -8.47
CA ARG A 446 14.18 -0.51 -7.04
C ARG A 446 13.14 0.56 -6.75
N LEU A 447 13.06 1.62 -7.55
CA LEU A 447 12.00 2.62 -7.41
C LEU A 447 10.67 2.10 -7.97
N VAL A 448 10.70 1.17 -8.95
CA VAL A 448 9.49 0.43 -9.35
C VAL A 448 8.99 -0.48 -8.22
N ASP A 449 9.89 -1.14 -7.47
CA ASP A 449 9.49 -1.95 -6.32
C ASP A 449 8.77 -1.11 -5.25
N LEU A 450 9.29 0.08 -4.95
CA LEU A 450 8.64 1.02 -4.03
C LEU A 450 7.28 1.49 -4.54
N ALA A 451 7.17 1.81 -5.82
CA ALA A 451 5.89 2.20 -6.42
C ALA A 451 4.86 1.06 -6.38
N ILE A 452 5.28 -0.18 -6.62
CA ILE A 452 4.42 -1.36 -6.50
C ILE A 452 3.99 -1.59 -5.06
N LEU A 453 4.90 -1.44 -4.09
CA LEU A 453 4.57 -1.53 -2.67
C LEU A 453 3.49 -0.52 -2.29
N VAL A 454 3.65 0.74 -2.70
CA VAL A 454 2.66 1.81 -2.46
C VAL A 454 1.31 1.45 -3.09
N ARG A 455 1.29 0.96 -4.35
CA ARG A 455 0.04 0.56 -5.01
C ARG A 455 -0.63 -0.66 -4.38
N ARG A 456 0.15 -1.61 -3.86
CA ARG A 456 -0.40 -2.74 -3.09
C ARG A 456 -0.99 -2.25 -1.76
N ALA A 457 -0.34 -1.31 -1.09
CA ALA A 457 -0.84 -0.73 0.15
C ALA A 457 -2.14 0.06 -0.07
N ASP A 458 -2.17 0.90 -1.10
CA ASP A 458 -3.34 1.64 -1.58
C ASP A 458 -4.55 0.73 -1.83
N ASN A 459 -4.35 -0.36 -2.59
CA ASN A 459 -5.41 -1.32 -2.84
C ASN A 459 -5.88 -2.04 -1.55
N TYR A 460 -4.96 -2.40 -0.66
CA TYR A 460 -5.32 -3.05 0.62
C TYR A 460 -6.15 -2.13 1.51
N LEU A 461 -5.73 -0.87 1.68
CA LEU A 461 -6.44 0.15 2.45
C LEU A 461 -7.82 0.43 1.86
N SER A 462 -7.92 0.54 0.53
CA SER A 462 -9.19 0.70 -0.17
C SER A 462 -10.17 -0.46 0.09
N VAL A 463 -9.69 -1.70 0.10
CA VAL A 463 -10.54 -2.87 0.42
C VAL A 463 -10.95 -2.86 1.89
N MET A 464 -10.03 -2.56 2.81
CA MET A 464 -10.32 -2.47 4.24
C MET A 464 -11.32 -1.37 4.57
N ALA A 465 -11.18 -0.18 3.98
CA ALA A 465 -12.13 0.92 4.13
C ALA A 465 -13.54 0.51 3.68
N LYS A 466 -13.67 -0.24 2.58
CA LYS A 466 -14.97 -0.80 2.15
C LYS A 466 -15.53 -1.80 3.17
N GLN A 467 -14.70 -2.68 3.71
CA GLN A 467 -15.14 -3.66 4.73
C GLN A 467 -15.64 -2.95 5.99
N MET A 468 -14.90 -1.97 6.49
CA MET A 468 -15.34 -1.17 7.64
C MET A 468 -16.67 -0.47 7.35
N ARG A 469 -16.83 0.18 6.19
CA ARG A 469 -18.10 0.83 5.82
C ARG A 469 -19.30 -0.11 5.78
N ARG A 470 -19.11 -1.41 5.55
CA ARG A 470 -20.19 -2.42 5.62
C ARG A 470 -20.55 -2.85 7.02
N MET A 471 -19.63 -2.75 7.97
CA MET A 471 -19.93 -3.05 9.36
C MET A 471 -20.92 -2.02 9.90
N SER A 472 -22.13 -2.48 10.22
CA SER A 472 -23.16 -1.65 10.86
C SER A 472 -22.98 -1.60 12.37
N PHE A 473 -23.24 -0.44 12.96
CA PHE A 473 -23.25 -0.25 14.42
C PHE A 473 -24.62 -0.60 15.00
N GLY A 474 -25.07 -1.83 14.76
CA GLY A 474 -26.35 -2.33 15.24
C GLY A 474 -27.19 -2.89 14.10
N SER A 475 -27.63 -4.13 14.26
CA SER A 475 -28.71 -4.66 13.43
C SER A 475 -30.01 -3.94 13.78
N GLU A 476 -30.98 -3.95 12.87
CA GLU A 476 -32.34 -3.46 13.19
C GLU A 476 -32.89 -4.11 14.45
N GLU A 477 -32.49 -5.36 14.73
CA GLU A 477 -32.84 -6.09 15.95
C GLU A 477 -32.21 -5.46 17.19
N LEU A 478 -30.94 -5.07 17.15
CA LEU A 478 -30.28 -4.40 18.28
C LEU A 478 -30.93 -3.04 18.56
N GLU A 479 -31.23 -2.27 17.51
CA GLU A 479 -31.90 -0.97 17.66
C GLU A 479 -33.35 -1.11 18.15
N ALA A 480 -34.06 -2.17 17.74
CA ALA A 480 -35.38 -2.50 18.26
C ALA A 480 -35.32 -2.82 19.77
N VAL A 481 -34.32 -3.59 20.22
CA VAL A 481 -34.07 -3.86 21.64
C VAL A 481 -33.74 -2.57 22.40
N ARG A 482 -32.85 -1.72 21.86
CA ARG A 482 -32.44 -0.46 22.52
C ARG A 482 -33.58 0.54 22.69
N ARG A 483 -34.59 0.52 21.82
CA ARG A 483 -35.78 1.38 21.92
C ARG A 483 -36.75 0.93 23.01
N LYS A 484 -36.63 -0.29 23.53
CA LYS A 484 -37.48 -0.76 24.64
C LYS A 484 -37.11 -0.01 25.93
N PRO A 485 -38.11 0.49 26.69
CA PRO A 485 -37.88 1.21 27.94
C PRO A 485 -37.34 0.31 29.06
N GLU A 486 -37.62 -1.00 28.99
CA GLU A 486 -37.07 -2.01 29.89
C GLU A 486 -36.64 -3.22 29.07
N TRP A 487 -35.52 -3.84 29.46
CA TRP A 487 -34.98 -5.02 28.80
C TRP A 487 -35.32 -6.26 29.64
N ASP A 488 -35.81 -7.29 28.97
CA ASP A 488 -35.93 -8.61 29.57
C ASP A 488 -34.66 -9.45 29.37
N ASP A 489 -34.66 -10.69 29.86
CA ASP A 489 -33.50 -11.58 29.75
C ASP A 489 -33.18 -11.96 28.29
N GLU A 490 -34.21 -12.12 27.44
CA GLU A 490 -34.06 -12.49 26.03
C GLU A 490 -33.47 -11.33 25.22
N ASP A 491 -33.90 -10.10 25.51
CA ASP A 491 -33.38 -8.86 24.94
C ASP A 491 -31.89 -8.68 25.24
N VAL A 492 -31.48 -8.91 26.49
CA VAL A 492 -30.07 -8.82 26.89
C VAL A 492 -29.24 -9.89 26.21
N GLU A 493 -29.75 -11.12 26.07
CA GLU A 493 -29.06 -12.22 25.41
C GLU A 493 -28.89 -11.97 23.91
N LEU A 494 -29.95 -11.51 23.23
CA LEU A 494 -29.92 -11.13 21.82
C LEU A 494 -28.94 -9.98 21.56
N ALA A 495 -29.01 -8.90 22.35
CA ALA A 495 -28.10 -7.77 22.24
C ALA A 495 -26.64 -8.19 22.48
N SER A 496 -26.40 -9.03 23.48
CA SER A 496 -25.07 -9.59 23.77
C SER A 496 -24.54 -10.44 22.61
N LYS A 497 -25.41 -11.23 21.96
CA LYS A 497 -25.05 -12.08 20.82
C LYS A 497 -24.66 -11.23 19.60
N ILE A 498 -25.47 -10.22 19.26
CA ILE A 498 -25.21 -9.30 18.14
C ILE A 498 -23.90 -8.53 18.37
N LEU A 499 -23.71 -7.99 19.59
CA LEU A 499 -22.48 -7.26 19.93
C LEU A 499 -21.25 -8.17 19.86
N ARG A 500 -21.32 -9.41 20.37
CA ARG A 500 -20.20 -10.36 20.28
C ARG A 500 -19.83 -10.70 18.83
N SER A 501 -20.82 -10.86 17.95
CA SER A 501 -20.55 -11.07 16.52
C SER A 501 -19.84 -9.86 15.92
N SER A 502 -20.37 -8.67 16.17
CA SER A 502 -19.81 -7.41 15.65
C SER A 502 -18.39 -7.14 16.17
N LEU A 503 -18.14 -7.45 17.46
CA LEU A 503 -16.81 -7.36 18.07
C LEU A 503 -15.83 -8.35 17.45
N ARG A 504 -16.27 -9.56 17.12
CA ARG A 504 -15.43 -10.55 16.45
C ARG A 504 -15.04 -10.10 15.05
N ASP A 505 -15.99 -9.58 14.29
CA ASP A 505 -15.72 -9.01 12.95
C ASP A 505 -14.76 -7.80 13.06
N PHE A 506 -14.92 -6.98 14.11
CA PHE A 506 -14.02 -5.86 14.37
C PHE A 506 -12.59 -6.31 14.75
N GLU A 507 -12.46 -7.29 15.64
CA GLU A 507 -11.18 -7.91 16.02
C GLU A 507 -10.45 -8.49 14.81
N ASP A 508 -11.20 -9.06 13.87
CA ASP A 508 -10.67 -9.59 12.62
C ASP A 508 -10.09 -8.47 11.75
N ILE A 509 -10.79 -7.36 11.54
CA ILE A 509 -10.25 -6.20 10.81
C ILE A 509 -9.05 -5.57 11.52
N GLN A 510 -9.08 -5.46 12.85
CA GLN A 510 -7.92 -4.97 13.61
C GLN A 510 -6.69 -5.86 13.42
N THR A 511 -6.89 -7.17 13.40
CA THR A 511 -5.83 -8.15 13.13
C THR A 511 -5.29 -7.98 11.70
N GLU A 512 -6.17 -7.81 10.72
CA GLU A 512 -5.79 -7.53 9.33
C GLU A 512 -5.01 -6.22 9.19
N PHE A 513 -5.39 -5.16 9.91
CA PHE A 513 -4.66 -3.90 9.91
C PHE A 513 -3.24 -4.03 10.49
N VAL A 514 -3.05 -4.84 11.53
CA VAL A 514 -1.71 -5.15 12.05
C VAL A 514 -0.89 -5.91 11.00
N ILE A 515 -1.47 -6.91 10.34
CA ILE A 515 -0.78 -7.67 9.29
C ILE A 515 -0.41 -6.75 8.12
N PHE A 516 -1.33 -5.90 7.67
CA PHE A 516 -1.06 -4.86 6.68
C PHE A 516 0.12 -3.98 7.10
N ARG A 517 0.12 -3.51 8.35
CA ARG A 517 1.18 -2.64 8.85
C ARG A 517 2.54 -3.33 8.81
N ASP A 518 2.59 -4.61 9.17
CA ASP A 518 3.83 -5.38 9.23
C ASP A 518 4.39 -5.73 7.83
N TYR A 519 3.52 -5.87 6.82
CA TYR A 519 3.92 -6.40 5.51
C TYR A 519 3.76 -5.44 4.33
N LEU A 520 2.94 -4.41 4.40
CA LEU A 520 2.69 -3.49 3.28
C LEU A 520 2.94 -2.02 3.64
N TRP A 521 2.96 -1.67 4.93
CA TRP A 521 3.18 -0.29 5.36
C TRP A 521 4.62 -0.02 5.80
N TYR A 522 5.32 0.84 5.07
CA TYR A 522 6.67 1.26 5.40
C TYR A 522 6.82 2.76 5.21
N GLU A 523 7.40 3.41 6.22
CA GLU A 523 7.74 4.84 6.14
C GLU A 523 9.21 5.04 5.81
N SER A 524 10.06 4.02 5.86
CA SER A 524 11.48 4.22 5.54
C SER A 524 12.14 2.99 4.94
N VAL A 525 13.18 3.26 4.17
CA VAL A 525 14.08 2.25 3.62
C VAL A 525 15.40 2.33 4.40
N SER A 526 15.65 1.32 5.24
CA SER A 526 16.78 1.32 6.19
C SER A 526 18.12 1.58 5.51
N GLY A 527 18.83 2.62 5.95
CA GLY A 527 20.14 3.01 5.41
C GLY A 527 20.11 3.62 4.00
N ARG A 528 18.92 3.96 3.49
CA ARG A 528 18.70 4.54 2.16
C ARG A 528 17.86 5.83 2.26
N PRO A 529 18.50 6.99 2.52
CA PRO A 529 17.77 8.25 2.68
C PRO A 529 17.08 8.71 1.39
N VAL A 530 17.69 8.47 0.23
CA VAL A 530 17.12 8.78 -1.10
C VAL A 530 15.80 8.03 -1.29
N ASP A 531 15.85 6.71 -1.15
CA ASP A 531 14.70 5.83 -1.31
C ASP A 531 13.59 6.15 -0.30
N THR A 532 13.97 6.52 0.93
CA THR A 532 13.03 6.96 1.97
C THR A 532 12.32 8.25 1.57
N ALA A 533 13.05 9.24 1.05
CA ALA A 533 12.45 10.49 0.56
C ALA A 533 11.50 10.22 -0.62
N VAL A 534 11.89 9.37 -1.56
CA VAL A 534 11.04 8.95 -2.69
C VAL A 534 9.78 8.25 -2.20
N LEU A 535 9.91 7.26 -1.30
CA LEU A 535 8.78 6.53 -0.73
C LEU A 535 7.79 7.47 -0.01
N HIS A 536 8.30 8.40 0.80
CA HIS A 536 7.46 9.39 1.47
C HIS A 536 6.64 10.24 0.49
N HIS A 537 7.27 10.72 -0.57
CA HIS A 537 6.57 11.49 -1.59
C HIS A 537 5.58 10.64 -2.38
N MET A 538 5.92 9.40 -2.72
CA MET A 538 4.96 8.47 -3.34
C MET A 538 3.72 8.30 -2.46
N LEU A 539 3.89 7.95 -1.18
CA LEU A 539 2.78 7.75 -0.23
C LEU A 539 1.90 9.00 -0.07
N LYS A 540 2.52 10.19 -0.09
CA LYS A 540 1.82 11.48 0.01
C LYS A 540 1.03 11.78 -1.26
N GLU A 541 1.70 11.78 -2.42
CA GLU A 541 1.10 12.22 -3.68
C GLU A 541 0.08 11.22 -4.23
N THR A 542 0.19 9.93 -3.89
CA THR A 542 -0.87 8.95 -4.23
C THR A 542 -2.07 8.98 -3.28
N GLY A 543 -2.05 9.80 -2.22
CA GLY A 543 -3.10 9.84 -1.18
C GLY A 543 -3.07 8.65 -0.21
N THR A 544 -2.23 7.64 -0.46
CA THR A 544 -2.17 6.40 0.34
C THR A 544 -1.84 6.65 1.81
N ARG A 545 -1.09 7.71 2.11
CA ARG A 545 -0.84 8.14 3.50
C ARG A 545 -2.09 8.68 4.19
N ASP A 546 -2.89 9.45 3.47
CA ASP A 546 -4.13 9.99 4.02
C ASP A 546 -5.15 8.86 4.23
N ASP A 547 -5.24 7.92 3.28
CA ASP A 547 -6.07 6.71 3.42
C ASP A 547 -5.66 5.86 4.64
N PHE A 548 -4.36 5.72 4.89
CA PHE A 548 -3.85 5.04 6.09
C PHE A 548 -4.33 5.73 7.37
N HIS A 549 -4.23 7.06 7.41
CA HIS A 549 -4.67 7.85 8.56
C HIS A 549 -6.21 7.84 8.73
N GLU A 550 -6.98 7.85 7.64
CA GLU A 550 -8.44 7.68 7.66
C GLU A 550 -8.82 6.33 8.27
N VAL A 551 -8.23 5.24 7.76
CA VAL A 551 -8.49 3.88 8.25
C VAL A 551 -8.12 3.74 9.74
N ALA A 552 -6.94 4.21 10.13
CA ALA A 552 -6.50 4.17 11.52
C ALA A 552 -7.44 4.96 12.45
N SER A 553 -7.91 6.13 12.02
CA SER A 553 -8.84 6.97 12.77
C SER A 553 -10.23 6.33 12.88
N GLU A 554 -10.70 5.70 11.80
CA GLU A 554 -11.96 4.97 11.78
C GLU A 554 -11.94 3.77 12.73
N LEU A 555 -10.84 3.03 12.79
CA LEU A 555 -10.66 1.92 13.74
C LEU A 555 -10.74 2.40 15.20
N GLU A 556 -10.10 3.51 15.55
CA GLU A 556 -10.19 4.05 16.91
C GLU A 556 -11.61 4.53 17.24
N LEU A 557 -12.30 5.19 16.31
CA LEU A 557 -13.70 5.60 16.49
C LEU A 557 -14.62 4.38 16.72
N ARG A 558 -14.46 3.33 15.91
CA ARG A 558 -15.24 2.08 16.03
C ARG A 558 -15.05 1.40 17.37
N LYS A 559 -13.81 1.33 17.85
CA LYS A 559 -13.47 0.80 19.17
C LYS A 559 -14.18 1.56 20.29
N ASP A 560 -14.23 2.89 20.23
CA ASP A 560 -14.94 3.71 21.22
C ASP A 560 -16.46 3.50 21.19
N ILE A 561 -17.05 3.35 19.99
CA ILE A 561 -18.47 3.03 19.84
C ILE A 561 -18.79 1.65 20.43
N TYR A 562 -18.03 0.61 20.09
CA TYR A 562 -18.26 -0.74 20.61
C TYR A 562 -18.04 -0.84 22.11
N LYS A 563 -17.06 -0.11 22.66
CA LYS A 563 -16.86 0.00 24.11
C LYS A 563 -18.09 0.60 24.79
N THR A 564 -18.61 1.69 24.24
CA THR A 564 -19.83 2.35 24.75
C THR A 564 -21.06 1.43 24.68
N GLN A 565 -21.23 0.68 23.59
CA GLN A 565 -22.30 -0.31 23.46
C GLN A 565 -22.15 -1.45 24.47
N GLY A 566 -20.93 -1.96 24.66
CA GLY A 566 -20.62 -2.99 25.65
C GLY A 566 -20.90 -2.55 27.08
N ASP A 567 -20.52 -1.33 27.44
CA ASP A 567 -20.81 -0.75 28.75
C ASP A 567 -22.32 -0.60 28.98
N ALA A 568 -23.07 -0.16 27.96
CA ALA A 568 -24.54 -0.07 28.04
C ALA A 568 -25.21 -1.44 28.27
N ILE A 569 -24.80 -2.47 27.52
CA ILE A 569 -25.32 -3.84 27.69
C ILE A 569 -24.96 -4.40 29.06
N ARG A 570 -23.74 -4.11 29.57
CA ARG A 570 -23.31 -4.53 30.91
C ARG A 570 -24.17 -3.91 32.00
N VAL A 571 -24.46 -2.62 31.91
CA VAL A 571 -25.37 -1.93 32.85
C VAL A 571 -26.78 -2.51 32.78
N ALA A 572 -27.30 -2.81 31.59
CA ALA A 572 -28.60 -3.46 31.42
C ALA A 572 -28.63 -4.85 32.07
N LEU A 573 -27.60 -5.66 31.86
CA LEU A 573 -27.46 -6.98 32.48
C LEU A 573 -27.42 -6.90 34.01
N ASP A 574 -26.70 -5.93 34.57
CA ASP A 574 -26.62 -5.73 36.02
C ASP A 574 -27.97 -5.27 36.61
N ASN A 575 -28.73 -4.45 35.88
CA ASN A 575 -30.09 -4.06 36.27
C ASN A 575 -31.07 -5.25 36.27
N VAL A 576 -31.01 -6.10 35.25
CA VAL A 576 -31.84 -7.32 35.17
C VAL A 576 -31.48 -8.30 36.29
N LYS A 577 -30.19 -8.48 36.58
CA LYS A 577 -29.73 -9.30 37.72
C LYS A 577 -30.21 -8.73 39.05
N ARG A 578 -30.14 -7.40 39.24
CA ARG A 578 -30.62 -6.75 40.47
C ARG A 578 -32.12 -6.95 40.65
N ARG A 579 -32.91 -6.78 39.59
CA ARG A 579 -34.35 -7.08 39.60
C ARG A 579 -34.65 -8.54 39.93
N ARG A 580 -33.89 -9.49 39.39
CA ARG A 580 -34.02 -10.91 39.76
C ARG A 580 -33.70 -11.14 41.24
N ALA A 581 -32.66 -10.50 41.77
CA ALA A 581 -32.32 -10.59 43.18
C ALA A 581 -33.42 -10.00 44.08
N GLU A 582 -33.94 -8.83 43.72
CA GLU A 582 -35.07 -8.18 44.38
C GLU A 582 -36.33 -9.06 44.31
N GLN A 583 -36.71 -9.59 43.15
CA GLN A 583 -37.85 -10.49 42.99
C GLN A 583 -37.68 -11.83 43.73
N ALA A 584 -36.47 -12.38 43.77
CA ALA A 584 -36.18 -13.59 44.53
C ALA A 584 -36.27 -13.33 46.04
N GLN A 585 -35.85 -12.15 46.49
CA GLN A 585 -35.99 -11.73 47.87
C GLN A 585 -37.46 -11.49 48.21
N ASP A 586 -38.22 -10.79 47.36
CA ASP A 586 -39.66 -10.58 47.53
C ASP A 586 -40.43 -11.91 47.57
N ARG A 587 -40.08 -12.88 46.72
CA ARG A 587 -40.68 -14.22 46.77
C ARG A 587 -40.34 -14.96 48.06
N ARG A 588 -39.12 -14.84 48.56
CA ARG A 588 -38.70 -15.42 49.86
C ARG A 588 -39.43 -14.75 51.01
N GLU A 589 -39.60 -13.43 50.98
CA GLU A 589 -40.37 -12.69 51.97
C GLU A 589 -41.85 -13.09 51.94
N GLN A 590 -42.47 -13.20 50.76
CA GLN A 590 -43.84 -13.71 50.61
C GLN A 590 -43.99 -15.14 51.10
N PHE A 591 -43.02 -16.02 50.81
CA PHE A 591 -43.02 -17.39 51.29
C PHE A 591 -42.85 -17.46 52.82
N ASN A 592 -41.97 -16.64 53.40
CA ASN A 592 -41.77 -16.55 54.85
C ASN A 592 -43.02 -16.00 55.56
N ILE A 593 -43.70 -15.01 54.97
CA ILE A 593 -44.98 -14.49 55.50
C ILE A 593 -46.05 -15.58 55.47
N ASN A 594 -46.17 -16.33 54.36
CA ASN A 594 -47.13 -17.43 54.26
C ASN A 594 -46.80 -18.57 55.24
N LEU A 595 -45.51 -18.89 55.42
CA LEU A 595 -45.06 -19.90 56.39
C LEU A 595 -45.32 -19.44 57.85
N ALA A 596 -45.15 -18.15 58.15
CA ALA A 596 -45.46 -17.59 59.46
C ALA A 596 -46.96 -17.62 59.77
N ILE A 597 -47.82 -17.38 58.77
CA ILE A 597 -49.28 -17.51 58.91
C ILE A 597 -49.68 -18.97 59.18
N VAL A 598 -49.11 -19.92 58.43
CA VAL A 598 -49.37 -21.36 58.61
C VAL A 598 -48.82 -21.88 59.95
N GLY A 599 -47.62 -21.44 60.35
CA GLY A 599 -47.02 -21.79 61.63
C GLY A 599 -47.79 -21.23 62.83
N THR A 600 -48.35 -20.02 62.71
CA THR A 600 -49.21 -19.43 63.75
C THR A 600 -50.54 -20.19 63.83
N ALA A 601 -51.13 -20.58 62.70
CA ALA A 601 -52.38 -21.37 62.68
C ALA A 601 -52.21 -22.77 63.30
N LEU A 602 -51.05 -23.41 63.11
CA LEU A 602 -50.72 -24.72 63.68
C LEU A 602 -50.30 -24.66 65.16
N ALA A 603 -49.90 -23.51 65.69
CA ALA A 603 -49.58 -23.34 67.11
C ALA A 603 -50.82 -23.13 68.00
N ILE A 604 -51.97 -22.75 67.41
CA ILE A 604 -53.23 -22.49 68.12
C ILE A 604 -53.75 -23.73 68.89
N PRO A 605 -53.75 -24.95 68.33
CA PRO A 605 -54.17 -26.14 69.08
C PRO A 605 -53.29 -26.45 70.29
N GLY A 606 -51.98 -26.25 70.20
CA GLY A 606 -51.04 -26.53 71.31
C GLY A 606 -51.16 -25.55 72.48
N LEU A 607 -51.61 -24.31 72.23
CA LEU A 607 -51.94 -23.33 73.28
C LEU A 607 -53.27 -23.64 73.98
N ILE A 608 -54.20 -24.32 73.30
CA ILE A 608 -55.49 -24.73 73.87
C ILE A 608 -55.34 -25.94 74.81
N ASP A 609 -54.37 -26.83 74.54
CA ASP A 609 -54.09 -28.00 75.39
C ASP A 609 -53.26 -27.69 76.66
N LEU A 610 -52.65 -26.50 76.76
CA LEU A 610 -51.81 -26.10 77.91
C LEU A 610 -52.58 -25.41 79.05
N TRP A 611 -53.92 -25.27 78.94
CA TRP A 611 -54.73 -24.58 79.95
C TRP A 611 -55.48 -25.56 80.88
N PRO A 612 -55.51 -25.33 82.20
CA PRO A 612 -56.18 -26.22 83.14
C PRO A 612 -57.69 -26.18 82.91
N ARG A 613 -58.30 -27.35 82.65
CA ARG A 613 -59.76 -27.52 82.61
C ARG A 613 -60.31 -27.56 84.04
N ASP A 614 -60.66 -26.40 84.58
CA ASP A 614 -61.53 -26.28 85.75
C ASP A 614 -62.92 -25.78 85.32
N ASP A 615 -63.94 -26.57 85.66
CA ASP A 615 -65.33 -26.53 85.16
C ASP A 615 -66.19 -25.32 85.61
N SER A 616 -65.64 -24.10 85.73
CA SER A 616 -66.46 -22.96 86.20
C SER A 616 -66.14 -21.55 85.68
N SER A 617 -65.45 -21.36 84.54
CA SER A 617 -65.35 -20.00 83.96
C SER A 617 -65.58 -19.90 82.45
N TYR A 618 -66.85 -19.73 82.07
CA TYR A 618 -67.24 -19.28 80.73
C TYR A 618 -66.59 -17.93 80.36
N GLY A 619 -66.25 -17.11 81.35
CA GLY A 619 -65.57 -15.83 81.16
C GLY A 619 -64.12 -15.93 80.65
N ALA A 620 -63.35 -16.94 81.07
CA ALA A 620 -61.95 -17.08 80.63
C ALA A 620 -61.85 -17.57 79.17
N PHE A 621 -62.77 -18.44 78.75
CA PHE A 621 -62.88 -18.89 77.36
C PHE A 621 -63.18 -17.72 76.42
N VAL A 622 -64.15 -16.86 76.77
CA VAL A 622 -64.53 -15.69 75.96
C VAL A 622 -63.39 -14.67 75.87
N ILE A 623 -62.68 -14.41 76.97
CA ILE A 623 -61.51 -13.51 76.97
C ILE A 623 -60.39 -14.07 76.08
N SER A 624 -60.13 -15.38 76.12
CA SER A 624 -59.11 -16.01 75.27
C SER A 624 -59.49 -15.94 73.79
N MET A 625 -60.78 -16.14 73.45
CA MET A 625 -61.27 -16.08 72.08
C MET A 625 -61.23 -14.65 71.53
N ILE A 626 -61.50 -13.65 72.38
CA ILE A 626 -61.32 -12.23 72.07
C ILE A 626 -59.84 -11.91 71.87
N LEU A 627 -58.93 -12.46 72.68
CA LEU A 627 -57.49 -12.21 72.56
C LEU A 627 -56.91 -12.84 71.28
N VAL A 628 -57.35 -14.04 70.93
CA VAL A 628 -57.05 -14.67 69.64
C VAL A 628 -57.60 -13.80 68.51
N LEU A 629 -58.89 -13.42 68.53
CA LEU A 629 -59.48 -12.56 67.51
C LEU A 629 -58.79 -11.19 67.38
N ILE A 630 -58.33 -10.60 68.50
CA ILE A 630 -57.56 -9.35 68.50
C ILE A 630 -56.21 -9.59 67.83
N ILE A 631 -55.49 -10.68 68.15
CA ILE A 631 -54.22 -11.01 67.50
C ILE A 631 -54.42 -11.29 66.01
N THR A 632 -55.46 -12.02 65.61
CA THR A 632 -55.78 -12.27 64.20
C THR A 632 -56.17 -10.97 63.48
N ALA A 633 -56.99 -10.11 64.11
CA ALA A 633 -57.37 -8.81 63.56
C ALA A 633 -56.18 -7.83 63.49
N PHE A 634 -55.24 -7.92 64.43
CA PHE A 634 -54.01 -7.12 64.45
C PHE A 634 -53.05 -7.56 63.32
N LEU A 635 -52.96 -8.86 63.03
CA LEU A 635 -52.20 -9.42 61.92
C LEU A 635 -52.85 -9.18 60.54
N LEU A 636 -54.18 -9.06 60.48
CA LEU A 636 -54.95 -8.82 59.25
C LEU A 636 -55.20 -7.33 58.94
N SER A 637 -54.88 -6.41 59.86
CA SER A 637 -55.12 -4.96 59.70
C SER A 637 -54.22 -4.33 58.62
N PRO A 638 -54.77 -3.76 57.54
CA PRO A 638 -53.99 -3.11 56.48
C PRO A 638 -53.22 -1.86 56.94
N LYS A 639 -53.66 -1.21 58.03
CA LYS A 639 -53.08 0.05 58.52
C LYS A 639 -51.73 -0.11 59.23
N LEU A 640 -51.35 -1.32 59.66
CA LEU A 640 -50.04 -1.60 60.29
C LEU A 640 -48.99 -2.16 59.32
N ARG A 641 -49.38 -2.62 58.12
CA ARG A 641 -48.42 -2.96 57.04
C ARG A 641 -47.55 -1.78 56.60
N GLY A 642 -47.94 -0.55 56.93
CA GLY A 642 -47.14 0.66 56.70
C GLY A 642 -46.14 1.02 57.81
N VAL A 643 -46.27 0.45 59.03
CA VAL A 643 -45.49 0.90 60.21
C VAL A 643 -44.16 0.14 60.38
N PHE A 644 -44.00 -1.02 59.73
CA PHE A 644 -42.73 -1.76 59.66
C PHE A 644 -42.03 -1.65 58.29
N ARG A 645 -42.15 -0.50 57.61
CA ARG A 645 -41.16 -0.13 56.59
C ARG A 645 -39.99 0.57 57.29
N PRO A 646 -38.75 0.06 57.26
CA PRO A 646 -37.60 0.86 57.63
C PRO A 646 -37.52 2.05 56.67
N ASN A 647 -37.59 3.24 57.25
CA ASN A 647 -37.54 4.51 56.54
C ASN A 647 -36.09 4.78 56.07
N GLN A 648 -35.72 4.32 54.87
CA GLN A 648 -34.55 4.84 54.16
C GLN A 648 -35.03 5.90 53.16
N ASN A 649 -35.32 7.10 53.66
CA ASN A 649 -35.03 8.38 52.98
C ASN A 649 -35.59 9.55 53.79
N SER A 650 -34.79 10.06 54.74
CA SER A 650 -34.77 11.47 55.09
C SER A 650 -33.49 11.78 55.88
N ASN A 651 -32.42 12.16 55.18
CA ASN A 651 -31.39 13.00 55.79
C ASN A 651 -31.01 14.05 54.74
N GLN A 652 -31.80 15.13 54.70
CA GLN A 652 -31.37 16.38 54.10
C GLN A 652 -31.08 17.39 55.22
N ASN A 653 -29.81 17.77 55.24
CA ASN A 653 -29.28 19.10 55.52
C ASN A 653 -29.02 19.56 56.96
N SER A 654 -27.75 20.02 57.09
CA SER A 654 -27.35 21.28 57.73
C SER A 654 -27.05 21.27 59.25
N LYS A 655 -25.76 21.12 59.60
CA LYS A 655 -24.92 22.19 60.20
C LYS A 655 -23.58 21.63 60.74
N TYR A 656 -22.49 21.97 60.06
CA TYR A 656 -21.26 22.38 60.73
C TYR A 656 -20.89 23.74 60.14
N ASN A 657 -20.65 24.71 61.02
CA ASN A 657 -20.31 26.08 60.68
C ASN A 657 -18.98 26.43 61.36
N SER A 658 -18.30 27.42 60.76
CA SER A 658 -17.14 28.20 61.24
C SER A 658 -15.73 27.67 60.99
N ASN A 659 -15.01 28.31 60.06
CA ASN A 659 -13.95 29.25 60.47
C ASN A 659 -13.74 30.39 59.44
N THR A 660 -14.01 31.59 59.96
CA THR A 660 -13.51 32.96 59.74
C THR A 660 -12.40 33.33 58.72
N ASN A 661 -12.68 34.48 58.08
CA ASN A 661 -11.83 35.66 57.76
C ASN A 661 -10.81 35.65 56.60
N HIS A 662 -11.09 36.43 55.53
CA HIS A 662 -10.58 37.82 55.37
C HIS A 662 -11.14 38.55 54.11
N LYS A 663 -11.55 39.82 54.31
CA LYS A 663 -11.53 41.06 53.46
C LYS A 663 -11.29 40.93 51.94
N ALA A 664 -12.09 41.46 51.00
CA ALA A 664 -12.64 42.82 50.73
C ALA A 664 -11.95 43.53 49.53
N ALA A 665 -12.74 44.38 48.83
CA ALA A 665 -12.51 45.18 47.59
C ALA A 665 -12.80 44.39 46.29
N ASP A 666 -13.84 44.65 45.49
CA ASP A 666 -14.50 45.87 44.95
C ASP A 666 -13.70 46.60 43.85
N HIS A 667 -14.43 47.00 42.80
CA HIS A 667 -14.11 47.63 41.51
C HIS A 667 -13.58 46.70 40.40
N GLY A 668 -14.02 46.79 39.14
CA GLY A 668 -14.94 47.71 38.48
C GLY A 668 -14.88 47.49 36.96
N ASP A 669 -16.01 47.71 36.31
CA ASP A 669 -16.33 47.91 34.89
C ASP A 669 -15.25 47.90 33.77
N LYS A 670 -15.66 47.25 32.65
CA LYS A 670 -15.62 47.68 31.23
C LYS A 670 -14.42 48.47 30.70
N HIS A 671 -13.79 47.97 29.62
CA HIS A 671 -14.04 48.39 28.22
C HIS A 671 -12.99 47.77 27.26
N GLN A 672 -13.49 47.37 26.07
CA GLN A 672 -12.89 47.44 24.73
C GLN A 672 -11.36 47.36 24.53
N SER A 673 -10.93 46.35 23.75
CA SER A 673 -10.39 46.53 22.39
C SER A 673 -10.53 45.23 21.61
#